data_AF-A0A8J2AB16-F1
#
_entry.id   AF-A0A8J2AB16-F1
#
_cell.length_a   1.000
_cell.length_b   1.000
_cell.length_c   1.000
_cell.angle_alpha   90.00
_cell.angle_beta   90.00
_cell.angle_gamma   90.00
#
_symmetry.space_group_name_H-M   'P 1'
#
loop_
_entity.id
_entity.type
_entity.pdbx_description
1 polymer ?
#
loop_
_entity_poly.entity_id
_entity_poly.type
_entity_poly.pdbx_seq_one_letter_code
_entity_poly.pdbx_strand_id
1 'polypeptide(L)'
;MLRAKFSTFLSDVCSTVGCFFQAIYTPTESDKQLFLFLKQIYCSFDFSNYFLFLENVRRFCATSSGGKNDGNDHRKRQQSTATQARMSSFTQPTTGNKPSSSHSISTGDEKTRNHLLVHQQGDLREQFNRPFTKNPSSKEQLLLSCPDSPETDESVSIMADNTPKTPTQAWTAPPKTSAGKNIEPSSAASSNIVYNDERYSPNATTNNNQKSSQKSTPSGYGNDDMIRSSSSVRYRQGGHPRLFENIGRTHGQSVDGLLTDFYQITMAYAYWKAGKHEQRAVFDAYFRKCPFKGEYCICAGINETVRFLNTFGYSDKQIDYLKIQMPTAQPEFFDYLAQLDASELTVMGMREGEIVFPNQPLLRLEGPLIVCQLLETTVLNLLNYPSLIATNAARYRQAATSGVTASQAGQTPSARASMSQRSPNERVNTSNAPMGNAPVLIEMGCRRAQGPDGALSAARYSYLGGFDATSNVKAGHVFDVPIKGTHAHAFVTSFNSLDEVKRINCGKLGDKFVSDVLSYRPKIAPQSNDGELAAFVSYATSFPDTFLALVDTYDTLISGIPNFLCVALALLDRGHKPVGVRLDSGDLAYLSKEAKEMFRECSDGPHCKTVEVQEALLTLKVCASNDINEVTLQSLNEQGHGIDIYGIGTNLVTCQAQPALGMVYKLVELDGDPRMKLSQEFSKVSVPSKKKVYRLYNSKEEPLIDLMQRESEAPPKAGDRIFCRHLFEETKRCYVTPTRVEELLHEVWGRTPCVPMTLDEAREFSMNRLARFRPDILRPLNPTQYKLAVSDPFFGFFKQMWQKSAPIKELT
;
A
#
# COMPACT_ATOMS: atom_id res chain seq x y z
N MET A 1 -29.02 7.43 44.82
CA MET A 1 -29.66 6.11 44.59
C MET A 1 -29.02 5.31 43.44
N LEU A 2 -28.97 5.80 42.19
CA LEU A 2 -28.42 5.01 41.06
C LEU A 2 -26.99 4.48 41.29
N ARG A 3 -26.05 5.32 41.78
CA ARG A 3 -24.68 4.88 42.13
C ARG A 3 -24.64 3.64 43.04
N ALA A 4 -25.56 3.51 43.99
CA ALA A 4 -25.63 2.33 44.86
C ALA A 4 -26.06 1.08 44.08
N LYS A 5 -27.16 1.15 43.31
CA LYS A 5 -27.63 0.02 42.49
C LYS A 5 -26.59 -0.44 41.45
N PHE A 6 -25.86 0.50 40.86
CA PHE A 6 -24.79 0.19 39.90
C PHE A 6 -23.56 -0.43 40.58
N SER A 7 -23.23 0.01 41.81
CA SER A 7 -22.18 -0.62 42.62
C SER A 7 -22.54 -2.05 43.04
N THR A 8 -23.81 -2.33 43.33
CA THR A 8 -24.28 -3.72 43.59
C THR A 8 -24.11 -4.58 42.33
N PHE A 9 -24.60 -4.10 41.18
CA PHE A 9 -24.48 -4.81 39.91
C PHE A 9 -23.02 -5.13 39.52
N LEU A 10 -22.08 -4.19 39.70
CA LEU A 10 -20.65 -4.48 39.48
C LEU A 10 -20.11 -5.51 40.49
N SER A 11 -20.53 -5.46 41.76
CA SER A 11 -20.13 -6.45 42.77
C SER A 11 -20.59 -7.86 42.37
N ASP A 12 -21.84 -8.00 41.91
CA ASP A 12 -22.42 -9.28 41.50
C ASP A 12 -21.71 -9.83 40.25
N VAL A 13 -21.41 -8.97 39.26
CA VAL A 13 -20.64 -9.34 38.06
C VAL A 13 -19.21 -9.75 38.42
N CYS A 14 -18.51 -8.97 39.25
CA CYS A 14 -17.15 -9.30 39.69
C CYS A 14 -17.10 -10.60 40.52
N SER A 15 -18.09 -10.85 41.38
CA SER A 15 -18.18 -12.10 42.12
C SER A 15 -18.47 -13.29 41.19
N THR A 16 -19.35 -13.12 40.20
CA THR A 16 -19.69 -14.18 39.23
C THR A 16 -18.47 -14.56 38.38
N VAL A 17 -17.75 -13.57 37.84
CA VAL A 17 -16.52 -13.80 37.06
C VAL A 17 -15.41 -14.37 37.93
N GLY A 18 -15.26 -13.90 39.18
CA GLY A 18 -14.29 -14.43 40.14
C GLY A 18 -14.50 -15.91 40.43
N CYS A 19 -15.73 -16.31 40.76
CA CYS A 19 -16.08 -17.72 40.98
C CYS A 19 -15.87 -18.57 39.71
N PHE A 20 -16.09 -18.02 38.51
CA PHE A 20 -15.89 -18.76 37.25
C PHE A 20 -14.40 -19.00 36.95
N PHE A 21 -13.52 -18.03 37.23
CA PHE A 21 -12.07 -18.22 37.09
C PHE A 21 -11.52 -19.18 38.15
N GLN A 22 -11.90 -19.00 39.43
CA GLN A 22 -11.32 -19.73 40.55
C GLN A 22 -11.68 -21.23 40.59
N ALA A 23 -12.67 -21.65 39.79
CA ALA A 23 -13.04 -23.06 39.62
C ALA A 23 -12.26 -23.80 38.51
N ILE A 24 -11.51 -23.09 37.66
CA ILE A 24 -10.91 -23.65 36.43
C ILE A 24 -9.44 -23.23 36.23
N TYR A 25 -8.98 -22.14 36.85
CA TYR A 25 -7.64 -21.59 36.61
C TYR A 25 -7.00 -21.01 37.88
N THR A 26 -5.73 -21.35 38.13
CA THR A 26 -4.91 -20.75 39.19
C THR A 26 -4.15 -19.55 38.62
N PRO A 27 -4.50 -18.29 38.96
CA PRO A 27 -3.95 -17.12 38.28
C PRO A 27 -2.47 -16.90 38.58
N THR A 28 -1.70 -16.61 37.53
CA THR A 28 -0.29 -16.25 37.62
C THR A 28 -0.12 -14.84 38.17
N GLU A 29 1.10 -14.45 38.54
CA GLU A 29 1.38 -13.08 39.00
C GLU A 29 1.13 -12.05 37.88
N SER A 30 1.38 -12.43 36.62
CA SER A 30 1.07 -11.62 35.43
C SER A 30 -0.41 -11.26 35.33
N ASP A 31 -1.30 -12.21 35.64
CA ASP A 31 -2.75 -12.01 35.56
C ASP A 31 -3.24 -11.02 36.64
N LYS A 32 -2.63 -11.06 37.84
CA LYS A 32 -2.90 -10.11 38.92
C LYS A 32 -2.45 -8.70 38.55
N GLN A 33 -1.28 -8.55 37.91
CA GLN A 33 -0.78 -7.27 37.41
C GLN A 33 -1.69 -6.70 36.31
N LEU A 34 -2.15 -7.53 35.36
CA LEU A 34 -3.11 -7.12 34.34
C LEU A 34 -4.43 -6.66 34.95
N PHE A 35 -4.94 -7.35 35.97
CA PHE A 35 -6.17 -6.98 36.68
C PHE A 35 -6.02 -5.65 37.44
N LEU A 36 -4.89 -5.41 38.09
CA LEU A 36 -4.56 -4.13 38.74
C LEU A 36 -4.46 -2.98 37.72
N PHE A 37 -3.82 -3.20 36.58
CA PHE A 37 -3.68 -2.22 35.50
C PHE A 37 -5.04 -1.83 34.90
N LEU A 38 -5.90 -2.80 34.60
CA LEU A 38 -7.26 -2.55 34.11
C LEU A 38 -8.11 -1.76 35.12
N LYS A 39 -7.99 -2.08 36.42
CA LYS A 39 -8.63 -1.33 37.51
C LYS A 39 -8.14 0.12 37.58
N GLN A 40 -6.85 0.35 37.35
CA GLN A 40 -6.24 1.69 37.36
C GLN A 40 -6.68 2.55 36.16
N ILE A 41 -6.79 1.97 34.96
CA ILE A 41 -7.38 2.62 33.78
C ILE A 41 -8.84 3.01 34.07
N TYR A 42 -9.64 2.10 34.61
CA TYR A 42 -11.07 2.35 34.86
C TYR A 42 -11.32 3.48 35.87
N CYS A 43 -10.49 3.59 36.91
CA CYS A 43 -10.55 4.70 37.87
C CYS A 43 -10.17 6.07 37.28
N SER A 44 -9.63 6.12 36.06
CA SER A 44 -9.07 7.33 35.44
C SER A 44 -9.98 7.96 34.35
N PHE A 45 -11.19 7.44 34.15
CA PHE A 45 -12.07 7.85 33.05
C PHE A 45 -13.02 9.00 33.40
N ASP A 46 -12.96 10.09 32.63
CA ASP A 46 -13.93 11.20 32.69
C ASP A 46 -15.24 10.81 31.98
N PHE A 47 -16.37 11.08 32.63
CA PHE A 47 -17.71 10.70 32.17
C PHE A 47 -18.47 11.79 31.38
N SER A 48 -17.84 12.94 31.10
CA SER A 48 -18.50 14.15 30.58
C SER A 48 -19.32 13.99 29.29
N ASN A 49 -19.07 12.96 28.47
CA ASN A 49 -19.82 12.69 27.22
C ASN A 49 -20.82 11.52 27.28
N TYR A 50 -20.97 10.83 28.42
CA TYR A 50 -21.77 9.60 28.52
C TYR A 50 -23.29 9.81 28.33
N PHE A 51 -23.79 11.03 28.59
CA PHE A 51 -25.22 11.35 28.49
C PHE A 51 -25.75 11.28 27.05
N LEU A 52 -24.95 11.75 26.07
CA LEU A 52 -25.30 11.74 24.65
C LEU A 52 -25.33 10.31 24.09
N PHE A 53 -24.43 9.45 24.56
CA PHE A 53 -24.42 8.02 24.24
C PHE A 53 -25.71 7.33 24.72
N LEU A 54 -26.09 7.55 25.98
CA LEU A 54 -27.33 6.98 26.53
C LEU A 54 -28.60 7.49 25.81
N GLU A 55 -28.65 8.75 25.39
CA GLU A 55 -29.80 9.28 24.64
C GLU A 55 -29.94 8.61 23.27
N ASN A 56 -28.82 8.43 22.55
CA ASN A 56 -28.80 7.74 21.26
C ASN A 56 -29.18 6.25 21.38
N VAL A 57 -28.66 5.53 22.39
CA VAL A 57 -29.07 4.14 22.67
C VAL A 57 -30.57 4.07 23.00
N ARG A 58 -31.10 5.03 23.77
CA ARG A 58 -32.53 5.06 24.14
C ARG A 58 -33.43 5.32 22.94
N ARG A 59 -33.02 6.17 22.00
CA ARG A 59 -33.72 6.37 20.70
C ARG A 59 -33.70 5.09 19.85
N PHE A 60 -32.56 4.40 19.77
CA PHE A 60 -32.40 3.13 19.03
C PHE A 60 -33.25 1.97 19.59
N CYS A 61 -33.41 1.89 20.91
CA CYS A 61 -34.32 0.93 21.53
C CYS A 61 -35.81 1.27 21.30
N ALA A 62 -36.17 2.55 21.26
CA ALA A 62 -37.55 3.00 21.09
C ALA A 62 -38.14 2.69 19.70
N THR A 63 -37.32 2.55 18.66
CA THR A 63 -37.76 2.17 17.31
C THR A 63 -37.97 0.66 17.12
N SER A 64 -37.69 -0.17 18.15
CA SER A 64 -37.52 -1.62 18.00
C SER A 64 -38.53 -2.47 18.80
N SER A 65 -39.63 -1.88 19.27
CA SER A 65 -40.64 -2.57 20.11
C SER A 65 -42.08 -2.06 19.91
N GLY A 66 -42.61 -2.23 18.69
CA GLY A 66 -44.01 -1.91 18.35
C GLY A 66 -44.92 -3.15 18.30
N GLY A 67 -45.91 -3.20 19.20
CA GLY A 67 -46.88 -4.32 19.32
C GLY A 67 -46.41 -5.41 20.30
N LYS A 68 -47.27 -5.97 21.17
CA LYS A 68 -48.74 -5.89 21.33
C LYS A 68 -49.05 -5.56 22.83
N ASN A 69 -50.27 -5.47 23.36
CA ASN A 69 -51.54 -6.10 23.00
C ASN A 69 -52.71 -5.46 23.79
N ASP A 70 -53.94 -5.55 23.29
CA ASP A 70 -55.21 -5.57 24.06
C ASP A 70 -56.35 -5.94 23.09
N GLY A 71 -57.26 -6.89 23.36
CA GLY A 71 -57.38 -7.81 24.51
C GLY A 71 -58.40 -8.93 24.24
N ASN A 72 -58.79 -9.68 25.28
CA ASN A 72 -59.79 -10.78 25.32
C ASN A 72 -59.55 -12.03 24.43
N ASP A 73 -59.64 -13.29 24.86
CA ASP A 73 -59.96 -13.97 26.13
C ASP A 73 -59.87 -15.51 25.87
N HIS A 74 -59.94 -16.32 26.93
CA HIS A 74 -60.43 -17.70 27.00
C HIS A 74 -59.54 -18.92 26.66
N ARG A 75 -59.04 -19.53 27.76
CA ARG A 75 -59.06 -20.97 28.15
C ARG A 75 -57.89 -21.93 27.79
N LYS A 76 -57.28 -22.42 28.90
CA LYS A 76 -56.84 -23.82 29.21
C LYS A 76 -55.62 -24.39 28.45
N ARG A 77 -54.83 -25.34 28.99
CA ARG A 77 -54.41 -25.72 30.37
C ARG A 77 -53.30 -26.81 30.24
N GLN A 78 -52.51 -27.05 31.30
CA GLN A 78 -51.61 -28.23 31.50
C GLN A 78 -50.35 -28.34 30.61
N GLN A 79 -49.26 -29.06 30.95
CA GLN A 79 -48.63 -29.37 32.27
C GLN A 79 -47.13 -29.77 32.10
N SER A 80 -46.24 -29.06 32.82
CA SER A 80 -45.15 -29.55 33.71
C SER A 80 -44.40 -30.89 33.48
N THR A 81 -43.06 -30.80 33.31
CA THR A 81 -41.93 -31.55 34.01
C THR A 81 -42.01 -33.08 34.23
N ALA A 82 -40.97 -33.92 34.06
CA ALA A 82 -39.68 -33.90 34.81
C ALA A 82 -38.70 -35.09 34.47
N THR A 83 -37.47 -35.03 35.01
CA THR A 83 -36.58 -36.13 35.51
C THR A 83 -35.88 -37.17 34.59
N GLN A 84 -34.57 -36.93 34.36
CA GLN A 84 -33.38 -37.82 34.53
C GLN A 84 -33.48 -39.37 34.65
N ALA A 85 -32.58 -40.11 33.96
CA ALA A 85 -31.38 -40.81 34.53
C ALA A 85 -30.96 -42.16 33.88
N ARG A 86 -29.63 -42.34 33.69
CA ARG A 86 -28.80 -43.59 33.62
C ARG A 86 -29.15 -44.69 32.57
N MET A 87 -28.23 -45.15 31.69
CA MET A 87 -26.94 -45.87 31.85
C MET A 87 -27.03 -47.39 32.09
N SER A 88 -26.81 -48.20 31.03
CA SER A 88 -25.89 -49.36 31.03
C SER A 88 -25.66 -49.90 29.59
N SER A 89 -24.60 -50.69 29.41
CA SER A 89 -24.05 -51.18 28.13
C SER A 89 -24.13 -52.72 28.01
N PHE A 90 -24.10 -53.30 26.79
CA PHE A 90 -23.06 -54.28 26.34
C PHE A 90 -23.26 -54.92 24.92
N THR A 91 -22.13 -55.28 24.28
CA THR A 91 -21.92 -56.32 23.20
C THR A 91 -22.47 -56.22 21.76
N GLN A 92 -21.60 -56.64 20.81
CA GLN A 92 -21.89 -57.19 19.45
C GLN A 92 -21.69 -58.74 19.49
N PRO A 93 -21.44 -59.52 18.39
CA PRO A 93 -21.60 -59.34 16.93
C PRO A 93 -22.26 -60.56 16.20
N THR A 94 -22.40 -60.54 14.85
CA THR A 94 -21.92 -61.61 13.90
C THR A 94 -22.27 -61.38 12.39
N THR A 95 -21.54 -62.13 11.55
CA THR A 95 -21.59 -62.40 10.08
C THR A 95 -22.98 -62.54 9.39
N GLY A 96 -23.17 -62.41 8.07
CA GLY A 96 -22.27 -62.13 6.91
C GLY A 96 -22.31 -63.19 5.78
N ASN A 97 -22.38 -62.81 4.47
CA ASN A 97 -21.99 -63.66 3.31
C ASN A 97 -21.99 -62.97 1.90
N LYS A 98 -21.36 -63.63 0.91
CA LYS A 98 -21.25 -63.33 -0.57
C LYS A 98 -21.84 -64.55 -1.37
N PRO A 99 -21.66 -64.84 -2.71
CA PRO A 99 -20.78 -64.28 -3.78
C PRO A 99 -21.35 -64.29 -5.26
N SER A 100 -20.43 -64.22 -6.25
CA SER A 100 -20.54 -64.55 -7.72
C SER A 100 -21.20 -63.49 -8.65
N SER A 101 -20.88 -63.33 -9.95
CA SER A 101 -19.85 -63.83 -10.92
C SER A 101 -20.00 -63.06 -12.28
N SER A 102 -19.15 -63.12 -13.34
CA SER A 102 -17.69 -63.29 -13.56
C SER A 102 -17.35 -62.93 -15.06
N HIS A 103 -16.37 -63.59 -15.71
CA HIS A 103 -15.97 -63.54 -17.16
C HIS A 103 -15.20 -62.29 -17.69
N SER A 104 -14.45 -62.38 -18.82
CA SER A 104 -13.07 -62.95 -18.95
C SER A 104 -12.51 -62.96 -20.41
N ILE A 105 -11.16 -62.94 -20.59
CA ILE A 105 -10.37 -63.40 -21.78
C ILE A 105 -10.44 -62.45 -23.04
N SER A 106 -9.43 -62.21 -23.92
CA SER A 106 -8.03 -62.71 -24.17
C SER A 106 -7.04 -61.57 -24.59
N THR A 107 -5.75 -61.57 -24.21
CA THR A 107 -4.48 -61.90 -24.96
C THR A 107 -4.11 -61.11 -26.24
N GLY A 108 -2.86 -60.59 -26.34
CA GLY A 108 -2.31 -59.99 -27.59
C GLY A 108 -0.94 -59.27 -27.51
N ASP A 109 0.14 -60.02 -27.27
CA ASP A 109 1.60 -59.81 -27.57
C ASP A 109 2.33 -58.43 -27.64
N GLU A 110 3.32 -58.32 -26.74
CA GLU A 110 4.76 -58.00 -26.95
C GLU A 110 5.33 -56.66 -27.50
N LYS A 111 6.37 -56.20 -26.77
CA LYS A 111 7.60 -55.45 -27.18
C LYS A 111 7.40 -54.05 -27.81
N THR A 112 7.92 -52.98 -27.21
CA THR A 112 9.38 -52.81 -27.02
C THR A 112 9.75 -51.90 -25.83
N ARG A 113 10.97 -52.09 -25.31
CA ARG A 113 11.72 -51.26 -24.34
C ARG A 113 11.76 -49.76 -24.72
N ASN A 114 12.01 -48.78 -23.82
CA ASN A 114 12.80 -48.81 -22.58
C ASN A 114 12.45 -47.65 -21.61
N HIS A 115 12.76 -47.83 -20.31
CA HIS A 115 12.97 -46.85 -19.22
C HIS A 115 12.12 -45.55 -19.12
N LEU A 116 11.30 -45.36 -18.06
CA LEU A 116 11.66 -44.99 -16.67
C LEU A 116 12.19 -43.54 -16.51
N LEU A 117 11.73 -42.73 -15.53
CA LEU A 117 10.53 -42.84 -14.67
C LEU A 117 10.24 -41.48 -14.01
N VAL A 118 8.97 -41.12 -13.82
CA VAL A 118 8.52 -40.06 -12.90
C VAL A 118 7.91 -40.74 -11.68
N HIS A 119 8.28 -40.34 -10.46
CA HIS A 119 7.45 -40.64 -9.29
C HIS A 119 7.45 -39.52 -8.26
N GLN A 120 6.26 -39.28 -7.70
CA GLN A 120 5.98 -38.34 -6.62
C GLN A 120 5.88 -39.06 -5.26
N GLN A 121 6.13 -38.28 -4.20
CA GLN A 121 5.44 -38.20 -2.89
C GLN A 121 4.84 -39.43 -2.17
N GLY A 122 4.90 -39.37 -0.82
CA GLY A 122 4.39 -40.36 0.13
C GLY A 122 5.44 -40.57 1.25
N ASP A 123 5.60 -39.73 2.28
CA ASP A 123 4.67 -39.11 3.26
C ASP A 123 4.53 -39.93 4.57
N LEU A 124 4.36 -39.21 5.69
CA LEU A 124 4.07 -39.63 7.07
C LEU A 124 5.14 -40.38 7.93
N ARG A 125 5.53 -39.67 9.01
CA ARG A 125 5.56 -40.10 10.44
C ARG A 125 6.67 -40.99 11.04
N GLU A 126 7.36 -40.36 12.01
CA GLU A 126 7.49 -40.75 13.44
C GLU A 126 8.56 -41.76 13.96
N GLN A 127 9.36 -41.21 14.90
CA GLN A 127 9.82 -41.78 16.18
C GLN A 127 11.03 -42.75 16.26
N PHE A 128 11.51 -42.85 17.51
CA PHE A 128 12.46 -43.78 18.14
C PHE A 128 14.00 -43.58 18.11
N ASN A 129 14.44 -43.12 19.29
CA ASN A 129 15.73 -43.32 19.97
C ASN A 129 16.44 -44.69 19.78
N ARG A 130 17.79 -44.61 19.64
CA ARG A 130 18.83 -45.47 20.30
C ARG A 130 18.97 -46.97 19.88
N PRO A 131 20.10 -47.65 20.17
CA PRO A 131 21.50 -47.18 20.12
C PRO A 131 22.59 -48.24 19.71
N PHE A 132 23.83 -47.74 19.55
CA PHE A 132 25.13 -48.36 19.94
C PHE A 132 25.81 -49.53 19.17
N THR A 133 27.16 -49.44 19.18
CA THR A 133 28.21 -50.41 18.77
C THR A 133 28.46 -50.57 17.25
N LYS A 134 29.70 -50.82 16.77
CA LYS A 134 30.98 -51.12 17.46
C LYS A 134 32.21 -50.59 16.68
N ASN A 135 33.28 -50.27 17.40
CA ASN A 135 34.61 -49.84 16.87
C ASN A 135 35.46 -51.11 16.50
N PRO A 136 36.68 -51.05 15.86
CA PRO A 136 37.85 -50.32 16.39
C PRO A 136 38.94 -49.81 15.39
N SER A 137 40.01 -49.26 15.99
CA SER A 137 41.40 -49.10 15.51
C SER A 137 41.80 -47.79 14.79
N SER A 138 43.00 -47.23 15.01
CA SER A 138 43.93 -47.34 16.18
C SER A 138 44.95 -46.19 16.19
N LYS A 139 45.65 -46.04 17.34
CA LYS A 139 46.76 -45.09 17.64
C LYS A 139 46.33 -43.64 17.90
N GLU A 140 46.49 -43.07 19.11
CA GLU A 140 47.70 -42.82 19.94
C GLU A 140 48.54 -41.65 19.41
N GLN A 141 49.09 -40.69 20.19
CA GLN A 141 49.09 -40.31 21.62
C GLN A 141 49.62 -38.82 21.67
N LEU A 142 49.68 -38.00 22.73
CA LEU A 142 49.44 -38.03 24.19
C LEU A 142 49.01 -36.56 24.57
N LEU A 143 47.96 -36.29 25.38
CA LEU A 143 47.97 -35.87 26.83
C LEU A 143 48.75 -34.59 27.21
N LEU A 144 48.52 -33.85 28.32
CA LEU A 144 47.66 -33.86 29.55
C LEU A 144 47.50 -32.35 29.96
N SER A 145 46.60 -31.80 30.81
CA SER A 145 45.60 -32.21 31.83
C SER A 145 44.37 -31.26 31.72
N CYS A 146 43.19 -31.35 32.35
CA CYS A 146 42.64 -31.76 33.67
C CYS A 146 42.89 -30.79 34.85
N PRO A 147 41.95 -30.62 35.83
CA PRO A 147 40.62 -31.24 35.97
C PRO A 147 39.43 -30.26 36.23
N ASP A 148 38.21 -30.81 36.34
CA ASP A 148 36.95 -30.13 36.73
C ASP A 148 36.59 -30.27 38.23
N SER A 149 35.56 -29.49 38.66
CA SER A 149 34.56 -29.81 39.72
C SER A 149 34.96 -29.70 41.22
N PRO A 150 34.00 -29.65 42.19
CA PRO A 150 32.63 -29.06 42.20
C PRO A 150 32.26 -28.28 43.50
N GLU A 151 31.04 -27.68 43.56
CA GLU A 151 30.17 -27.43 44.78
C GLU A 151 30.73 -26.53 45.94
N THR A 152 29.98 -25.89 46.86
CA THR A 152 28.58 -25.39 47.01
C THR A 152 28.51 -24.26 48.08
N ASP A 153 27.33 -23.63 48.22
CA ASP A 153 26.72 -23.02 49.43
C ASP A 153 27.02 -21.58 49.96
N GLU A 154 25.88 -20.93 50.23
CA GLU A 154 25.45 -19.99 51.29
C GLU A 154 26.27 -18.77 51.81
N SER A 155 25.66 -17.60 51.59
CA SER A 155 25.56 -16.36 52.39
C SER A 155 26.37 -16.14 53.69
N VAL A 156 26.88 -14.91 53.88
CA VAL A 156 26.36 -13.89 54.85
C VAL A 156 27.12 -12.54 54.68
N SER A 157 26.49 -11.43 55.09
CA SER A 157 27.00 -10.05 54.96
C SER A 157 27.79 -9.54 56.18
N ILE A 158 28.89 -8.80 55.97
CA ILE A 158 29.45 -7.80 56.91
C ILE A 158 29.90 -6.55 56.11
N MET A 159 29.79 -5.36 56.71
CA MET A 159 30.20 -4.06 56.13
C MET A 159 31.69 -3.74 56.33
N ALA A 160 32.25 -2.89 55.46
CA ALA A 160 33.34 -1.98 55.79
C ALA A 160 33.34 -0.74 54.88
N ASP A 161 33.57 0.45 55.43
CA ASP A 161 33.77 1.70 54.69
C ASP A 161 35.10 1.71 53.92
N ASN A 162 35.16 2.51 52.83
CA ASN A 162 36.06 3.68 52.75
C ASN A 162 35.90 4.46 51.43
N THR A 163 35.65 5.77 51.52
CA THR A 163 35.68 6.71 50.38
C THR A 163 36.69 7.85 50.61
N PRO A 164 37.75 7.97 49.81
CA PRO A 164 38.57 9.19 49.75
C PRO A 164 37.86 10.31 48.98
N LYS A 165 38.09 11.56 49.37
CA LYS A 165 37.43 12.76 48.83
C LYS A 165 38.30 13.52 47.81
N THR A 166 37.65 14.30 46.95
CA THR A 166 38.29 15.37 46.17
C THR A 166 38.75 16.54 47.06
N PRO A 167 39.84 17.25 46.68
CA PRO A 167 40.18 18.56 47.23
C PRO A 167 39.55 19.71 46.41
N THR A 168 39.39 20.89 47.01
CA THR A 168 38.88 22.10 46.33
C THR A 168 39.37 23.37 47.02
N GLN A 169 39.89 24.32 46.24
CA GLN A 169 40.21 25.71 46.62
C GLN A 169 40.40 26.55 45.33
N ALA A 170 40.30 27.89 45.28
CA ALA A 170 39.32 28.89 45.76
C ALA A 170 39.93 30.31 45.50
N TRP A 171 39.16 31.41 45.74
CA TRP A 171 39.56 32.84 45.66
C TRP A 171 39.76 33.44 44.23
N THR A 172 39.49 34.72 43.90
CA THR A 172 38.73 35.85 44.52
C THR A 172 38.42 36.96 43.46
N ALA A 173 37.61 37.97 43.81
CA ALA A 173 37.39 39.25 43.09
C ALA A 173 37.18 40.40 44.13
N PRO A 174 36.95 41.71 43.80
CA PRO A 174 36.90 42.45 42.53
C PRO A 174 37.85 43.70 42.52
N PRO A 175 37.67 44.76 41.68
CA PRO A 175 36.84 45.93 42.09
C PRO A 175 36.02 46.62 40.96
N LYS A 176 35.56 47.88 41.15
CA LYS A 176 34.44 48.57 40.43
C LYS A 176 34.83 49.89 39.71
N THR A 177 33.97 50.38 38.79
CA THR A 177 33.54 51.80 38.56
C THR A 177 32.51 51.82 37.39
N SER A 178 31.23 52.21 37.52
CA SER A 178 30.58 53.57 37.52
C SER A 178 30.76 54.37 36.22
N ALA A 179 29.77 55.02 35.57
CA ALA A 179 28.35 55.37 35.88
C ALA A 179 27.56 55.60 34.53
N GLY A 180 26.26 55.96 34.42
CA GLY A 180 25.13 56.17 35.36
C GLY A 180 24.08 57.19 34.82
N LYS A 181 22.85 57.18 35.38
CA LYS A 181 21.58 57.90 34.97
C LYS A 181 20.78 57.15 33.87
N ASN A 182 19.50 56.76 34.02
CA ASN A 182 18.25 57.36 34.55
C ASN A 182 17.62 58.36 33.53
N ILE A 183 16.30 58.45 33.30
CA ILE A 183 15.13 58.48 34.21
C ILE A 183 13.85 57.84 33.57
N GLU A 184 12.88 57.42 34.40
CA GLU A 184 11.54 56.81 34.13
C GLU A 184 10.40 57.81 34.55
N PRO A 185 9.05 57.55 34.60
CA PRO A 185 8.21 56.44 34.11
C PRO A 185 6.81 56.86 33.53
N SER A 186 5.90 55.87 33.38
CA SER A 186 4.41 55.98 33.35
C SER A 186 3.75 56.42 32.03
N SER A 187 2.46 56.17 31.76
CA SER A 187 1.37 55.58 32.58
C SER A 187 0.42 54.66 31.77
N ALA A 188 -0.51 53.97 32.43
CA ALA A 188 -1.46 53.04 31.81
C ALA A 188 -2.90 53.61 31.68
N ALA A 189 -3.66 53.13 30.69
CA ALA A 189 -5.13 53.15 30.69
C ALA A 189 -5.68 52.09 29.70
N SER A 190 -6.92 51.64 29.93
CA SER A 190 -7.62 50.64 29.12
C SER A 190 -8.84 51.23 28.41
N SER A 191 -9.20 50.69 27.23
CA SER A 191 -10.59 50.37 26.81
C SER A 191 -10.71 50.16 25.28
N ASN A 192 -11.86 49.76 24.73
CA ASN A 192 -12.65 48.53 24.95
C ASN A 192 -13.77 48.46 23.89
N ILE A 193 -14.14 47.26 23.40
CA ILE A 193 -15.38 46.91 22.65
C ILE A 193 -15.70 47.65 21.31
N VAL A 194 -16.00 46.88 20.25
CA VAL A 194 -17.29 46.85 19.50
C VAL A 194 -17.08 46.20 18.11
N TYR A 195 -17.81 45.12 17.85
CA TYR A 195 -18.02 44.53 16.52
C TYR A 195 -18.98 45.41 15.71
N ASN A 196 -18.89 45.35 14.38
CA ASN A 196 -20.13 45.32 13.60
C ASN A 196 -19.99 44.43 12.35
N ASP A 197 -21.06 43.69 12.10
CA ASP A 197 -21.33 42.89 10.90
C ASP A 197 -22.09 43.78 9.90
N GLU A 198 -21.97 43.53 8.59
CA GLU A 198 -23.14 43.30 7.71
C GLU A 198 -22.80 43.05 6.23
N ARG A 199 -23.13 41.82 5.81
CA ARG A 199 -23.95 41.45 4.64
C ARG A 199 -23.92 42.31 3.35
N TYR A 200 -23.53 41.63 2.26
CA TYR A 200 -23.76 42.02 0.86
C TYR A 200 -25.24 42.18 0.46
N SER A 201 -25.49 43.04 -0.53
CA SER A 201 -26.52 42.82 -1.56
C SER A 201 -26.13 43.51 -2.89
N PRO A 202 -26.64 43.04 -4.05
CA PRO A 202 -25.98 43.26 -5.34
C PRO A 202 -26.63 44.35 -6.20
N ASN A 203 -25.91 44.75 -7.26
CA ASN A 203 -26.51 45.29 -8.49
C ASN A 203 -25.62 44.97 -9.70
N ALA A 204 -26.22 44.90 -10.89
CA ALA A 204 -25.54 44.53 -12.13
C ALA A 204 -25.98 45.42 -13.30
N THR A 205 -25.08 45.71 -14.25
CA THR A 205 -25.48 46.21 -15.58
C THR A 205 -24.43 46.00 -16.68
N THR A 206 -24.78 45.16 -17.66
CA THR A 206 -24.66 45.38 -19.13
C THR A 206 -23.34 45.78 -19.82
N ASN A 207 -22.91 44.88 -20.72
CA ASN A 207 -22.86 45.06 -22.21
C ASN A 207 -21.52 45.14 -23.00
N ASN A 208 -21.58 44.41 -24.13
CA ASN A 208 -20.99 44.65 -25.45
C ASN A 208 -19.50 44.37 -25.74
N ASN A 209 -19.27 43.16 -26.29
CA ASN A 209 -18.79 42.93 -27.66
C ASN A 209 -17.69 43.84 -28.25
N GLN A 210 -16.52 43.25 -28.52
CA GLN A 210 -15.92 43.29 -29.86
C GLN A 210 -15.01 42.07 -30.14
N LYS A 211 -14.67 41.85 -31.42
CA LYS A 211 -13.97 40.65 -31.92
C LYS A 211 -12.49 40.94 -32.18
N SER A 212 -11.59 40.02 -31.79
CA SER A 212 -10.39 39.73 -32.59
C SER A 212 -9.75 38.39 -32.22
N SER A 213 -9.35 37.64 -33.24
CA SER A 213 -8.62 36.37 -33.17
C SER A 213 -7.26 36.45 -32.46
N GLN A 214 -6.98 35.51 -31.55
CA GLN A 214 -5.61 35.08 -31.21
C GLN A 214 -5.55 33.55 -31.04
N LYS A 215 -4.33 32.99 -31.17
CA LYS A 215 -4.09 31.55 -31.26
C LYS A 215 -4.20 30.88 -29.89
N SER A 216 -4.96 29.80 -29.78
CA SER A 216 -5.02 28.97 -28.57
C SER A 216 -3.75 28.14 -28.38
N THR A 217 -2.86 28.61 -27.51
CA THR A 217 -1.85 27.74 -26.87
C THR A 217 -2.56 26.71 -25.97
N PRO A 218 -2.04 25.48 -25.81
CA PRO A 218 -2.59 24.53 -24.85
C PRO A 218 -2.38 25.07 -23.42
N SER A 219 -3.47 25.35 -22.71
CA SER A 219 -3.45 25.79 -21.32
C SER A 219 -3.17 24.61 -20.39
N GLY A 220 -1.94 24.51 -19.88
CA GLY A 220 -1.64 23.62 -18.75
C GLY A 220 -2.14 24.20 -17.42
N TYR A 221 -2.13 23.35 -16.39
CA TYR A 221 -2.32 23.70 -14.97
C TYR A 221 -3.61 24.46 -14.62
N GLY A 222 -4.67 23.71 -14.26
CA GLY A 222 -5.89 24.27 -13.68
C GLY A 222 -6.39 23.46 -12.49
N ASN A 223 -6.20 24.01 -11.27
CA ASN A 223 -7.08 23.93 -10.08
C ASN A 223 -6.32 23.91 -8.72
N ASP A 224 -5.45 24.89 -8.45
CA ASP A 224 -4.88 25.12 -7.10
C ASP A 224 -5.81 25.90 -6.14
N ASP A 225 -6.99 26.37 -6.60
CA ASP A 225 -7.89 27.23 -5.82
C ASP A 225 -8.79 26.52 -4.79
N MET A 226 -8.59 25.22 -4.57
CA MET A 226 -9.21 24.48 -3.46
C MET A 226 -8.16 24.18 -2.38
N ILE A 227 -8.42 24.64 -1.15
CA ILE A 227 -7.55 24.59 0.05
C ILE A 227 -6.54 25.76 0.14
N ARG A 228 -7.02 27.01 -0.01
CA ARG A 228 -6.34 28.20 0.55
C ARG A 228 -6.54 28.29 2.09
N SER A 229 -5.97 27.33 2.84
CA SER A 229 -5.81 27.48 4.29
C SER A 229 -4.53 28.25 4.60
N SER A 230 -4.69 29.49 5.10
CA SER A 230 -3.61 30.44 5.35
C SER A 230 -2.90 30.17 6.69
N SER A 231 -1.97 29.22 6.69
CA SER A 231 -0.90 29.12 7.69
C SER A 231 0.36 29.79 7.15
N SER A 232 0.69 30.98 7.67
CA SER A 232 1.88 31.74 7.28
C SER A 232 3.13 31.19 7.97
N VAL A 233 3.79 30.21 7.36
CA VAL A 233 5.12 29.74 7.75
C VAL A 233 6.13 30.89 7.59
N ARG A 234 7.04 31.05 8.56
CA ARG A 234 8.05 32.13 8.59
C ARG A 234 9.39 31.61 8.04
N TYR A 235 9.60 31.75 6.73
CA TYR A 235 10.82 31.31 6.05
C TYR A 235 12.07 32.15 6.41
N ARG A 236 13.27 31.56 6.39
CA ARG A 236 14.54 32.32 6.56
C ARG A 236 14.72 33.30 5.40
N GLN A 237 15.07 34.56 5.68
CA GLN A 237 15.54 35.47 4.62
C GLN A 237 16.91 35.00 4.11
N GLY A 238 17.04 34.88 2.78
CA GLY A 238 18.27 34.41 2.12
C GLY A 238 18.30 32.92 1.79
N GLY A 239 17.29 32.14 2.19
CA GLY A 239 17.09 30.79 1.67
C GLY A 239 16.84 30.77 0.16
N HIS A 240 16.98 29.61 -0.48
CA HIS A 240 16.67 29.43 -1.90
C HIS A 240 15.28 29.99 -2.25
N PRO A 241 15.16 30.94 -3.21
CA PRO A 241 13.86 31.44 -3.63
C PRO A 241 13.04 30.27 -4.19
N ARG A 242 11.72 30.28 -3.98
CA ARG A 242 10.78 29.20 -4.38
C ARG A 242 11.13 28.62 -5.76
N LEU A 243 11.88 27.51 -5.77
CA LEU A 243 12.43 26.94 -7.01
C LEU A 243 11.33 26.50 -7.97
N PHE A 244 10.14 26.22 -7.42
CA PHE A 244 8.94 25.92 -8.18
C PHE A 244 7.70 26.51 -7.48
N GLU A 245 7.29 27.73 -7.84
CA GLU A 245 5.97 28.25 -7.43
C GLU A 245 4.81 27.35 -7.90
N ASN A 246 5.06 26.55 -8.95
CA ASN A 246 4.09 25.64 -9.58
C ASN A 246 4.09 24.20 -9.03
N ILE A 247 4.90 23.86 -8.01
CA ILE A 247 4.89 22.48 -7.44
C ILE A 247 3.76 22.25 -6.43
N GLY A 248 3.15 23.31 -5.89
CA GLY A 248 2.03 23.22 -4.95
C GLY A 248 2.41 22.57 -3.61
N ARG A 249 1.40 22.02 -2.92
CA ARG A 249 1.57 21.22 -1.68
C ARG A 249 1.58 19.72 -1.98
N THR A 250 1.81 18.89 -0.97
CA THR A 250 1.48 17.45 -1.01
C THR A 250 -0.01 17.25 -1.28
N HIS A 251 -0.36 16.14 -1.94
CA HIS A 251 -1.76 15.84 -2.23
C HIS A 251 -2.49 15.20 -1.03
N GLY A 252 -1.74 14.60 -0.11
CA GLY A 252 -2.25 14.15 1.19
C GLY A 252 -2.41 15.33 2.16
N GLN A 253 -3.55 15.39 2.84
CA GLN A 253 -3.89 16.51 3.73
C GLN A 253 -3.21 16.42 5.11
N SER A 254 -2.69 15.24 5.48
CA SER A 254 -2.13 14.97 6.81
C SER A 254 -0.60 15.15 6.89
N VAL A 255 0.04 15.65 5.81
CA VAL A 255 1.50 15.67 5.66
C VAL A 255 2.06 17.05 5.96
N ASP A 256 2.60 17.22 7.16
CA ASP A 256 3.29 18.44 7.61
C ASP A 256 4.48 18.12 8.54
N GLY A 257 5.13 19.14 9.12
CA GLY A 257 6.28 18.98 10.02
C GLY A 257 6.01 18.19 11.31
N LEU A 258 4.75 17.99 11.72
CA LEU A 258 4.37 17.12 12.83
C LEU A 258 4.09 15.67 12.40
N LEU A 259 4.11 15.33 11.10
CA LEU A 259 4.08 13.93 10.63
C LEU A 259 5.47 13.28 10.81
N THR A 260 5.91 13.22 12.07
CA THR A 260 7.21 12.72 12.51
C THR A 260 7.09 12.11 13.90
N ASP A 261 8.00 11.22 14.28
CA ASP A 261 7.95 10.61 15.62
C ASP A 261 8.41 11.62 16.68
N PHE A 262 7.80 11.60 17.88
CA PHE A 262 8.17 12.56 18.95
C PHE A 262 9.66 12.50 19.35
N TYR A 263 10.30 11.34 19.24
CA TYR A 263 11.74 11.22 19.50
C TYR A 263 12.61 11.97 18.47
N GLN A 264 12.10 12.29 17.28
CA GLN A 264 12.79 13.16 16.31
C GLN A 264 12.90 14.59 16.85
N ILE A 265 11.85 15.11 17.50
CA ILE A 265 11.87 16.46 18.11
C ILE A 265 12.79 16.50 19.33
N THR A 266 12.81 15.46 20.16
CA THR A 266 13.71 15.41 21.33
C THR A 266 15.18 15.22 20.94
N MET A 267 15.48 14.46 19.86
CA MET A 267 16.81 14.41 19.25
C MET A 267 17.20 15.75 18.62
N ALA A 268 16.25 16.45 17.97
CA ALA A 268 16.49 17.78 17.42
C ALA A 268 16.87 18.79 18.53
N TYR A 269 16.17 18.79 19.67
CA TYR A 269 16.56 19.61 20.83
C TYR A 269 17.94 19.20 21.38
N ALA A 270 18.26 17.91 21.42
CA ALA A 270 19.57 17.43 21.86
C ALA A 270 20.71 17.89 20.91
N TYR A 271 20.52 17.82 19.59
CA TYR A 271 21.48 18.35 18.61
C TYR A 271 21.57 19.88 18.66
N TRP A 272 20.45 20.57 18.90
CA TRP A 272 20.43 22.02 19.08
C TRP A 272 21.29 22.42 20.28
N LYS A 273 20.97 21.87 21.46
CA LYS A 273 21.65 22.12 22.74
C LYS A 273 23.13 21.69 22.75
N ALA A 274 23.49 20.67 21.97
CA ALA A 274 24.88 20.23 21.82
C ALA A 274 25.68 21.02 20.75
N GLY A 275 25.09 22.04 20.12
CA GLY A 275 25.75 22.82 19.05
C GLY A 275 25.99 22.05 17.75
N LYS A 276 25.30 20.92 17.56
CA LYS A 276 25.51 20.00 16.41
C LYS A 276 24.50 20.18 15.27
N HIS A 277 23.46 20.98 15.50
CA HIS A 277 22.30 21.12 14.62
C HIS A 277 22.65 21.59 13.19
N GLU A 278 23.61 22.51 13.04
CA GLU A 278 24.06 23.03 11.73
C GLU A 278 25.19 22.22 11.07
N GLN A 279 25.65 21.09 11.65
CA GLN A 279 26.65 20.23 10.99
C GLN A 279 26.11 19.69 9.67
N ARG A 280 26.94 19.62 8.63
CA ARG A 280 26.52 19.17 7.29
C ARG A 280 26.44 17.65 7.25
N ALA A 281 25.23 17.12 7.33
CA ALA A 281 24.94 15.70 7.37
C ALA A 281 24.45 15.17 6.01
N VAL A 282 24.76 13.90 5.72
CA VAL A 282 24.24 13.18 4.56
C VAL A 282 23.52 11.93 5.02
N PHE A 283 22.29 11.75 4.57
CA PHE A 283 21.46 10.56 4.80
C PHE A 283 21.05 9.93 3.48
N ASP A 284 21.11 8.60 3.39
CA ASP A 284 20.57 7.82 2.27
C ASP A 284 19.31 7.04 2.72
N ALA A 285 18.26 7.05 1.88
CA ALA A 285 17.04 6.25 2.02
C ALA A 285 17.08 5.04 1.07
N TYR A 286 16.89 3.82 1.59
CA TYR A 286 16.97 2.57 0.83
C TYR A 286 16.21 1.42 1.52
N PHE A 287 15.83 0.37 0.78
CA PHE A 287 15.24 -0.87 1.35
C PHE A 287 16.22 -2.04 1.34
N ARG A 288 15.97 -3.07 2.17
CA ARG A 288 16.88 -4.23 2.36
C ARG A 288 16.46 -5.53 1.66
N LYS A 289 15.20 -5.65 1.23
CA LYS A 289 14.66 -6.81 0.50
C LYS A 289 13.58 -6.34 -0.47
N CYS A 290 13.57 -6.86 -1.70
CA CYS A 290 12.46 -6.62 -2.63
C CYS A 290 11.16 -7.23 -2.06
N PRO A 291 9.99 -6.62 -2.33
CA PRO A 291 8.73 -7.05 -1.74
C PRO A 291 8.15 -8.28 -2.45
N PHE A 292 7.16 -8.91 -1.83
CA PHE A 292 6.34 -9.99 -2.41
C PHE A 292 7.15 -11.21 -2.91
N LYS A 293 8.35 -11.43 -2.33
CA LYS A 293 9.34 -12.44 -2.76
C LYS A 293 9.82 -12.28 -4.23
N GLY A 294 9.61 -11.09 -4.83
CA GLY A 294 10.23 -10.71 -6.09
C GLY A 294 11.68 -10.27 -5.93
N GLU A 295 12.36 -9.99 -7.04
CA GLU A 295 13.74 -9.45 -7.05
C GLU A 295 13.82 -8.00 -7.57
N TYR A 296 12.68 -7.32 -7.78
CA TYR A 296 12.63 -5.89 -8.14
C TYR A 296 11.64 -5.11 -7.26
N CYS A 297 11.80 -3.78 -7.22
CA CYS A 297 10.83 -2.82 -6.72
C CYS A 297 10.75 -1.64 -7.69
N ILE A 298 9.65 -0.88 -7.68
CA ILE A 298 9.44 0.33 -8.48
C ILE A 298 9.53 1.54 -7.55
N CYS A 299 10.40 2.50 -7.87
CA CYS A 299 10.58 3.72 -7.08
C CYS A 299 9.41 4.68 -7.31
N ALA A 300 8.72 5.08 -6.24
CA ALA A 300 7.64 6.05 -6.29
C ALA A 300 7.53 6.84 -4.96
N GLY A 301 6.89 8.01 -5.01
CA GLY A 301 6.76 8.93 -3.87
C GLY A 301 7.83 10.03 -3.82
N ILE A 302 8.77 10.04 -4.78
CA ILE A 302 9.82 11.07 -4.91
C ILE A 302 9.16 12.43 -5.13
N ASN A 303 8.13 12.49 -5.99
CA ASN A 303 7.41 13.71 -6.30
C ASN A 303 6.59 14.26 -5.11
N GLU A 304 6.02 13.38 -4.26
CA GLU A 304 5.38 13.83 -3.02
C GLU A 304 6.41 14.27 -1.97
N THR A 305 7.60 13.66 -1.95
CA THR A 305 8.68 14.09 -1.07
C THR A 305 9.16 15.50 -1.44
N VAL A 306 9.32 15.81 -2.74
CA VAL A 306 9.65 17.17 -3.21
C VAL A 306 8.55 18.18 -2.85
N ARG A 307 7.27 17.80 -3.01
CA ARG A 307 6.12 18.62 -2.57
C ARG A 307 6.10 18.87 -1.07
N PHE A 308 6.49 17.88 -0.26
CA PHE A 308 6.61 18.04 1.19
C PHE A 308 7.73 19.02 1.55
N LEU A 309 8.92 18.90 0.94
CA LEU A 309 10.04 19.83 1.16
C LEU A 309 9.66 21.29 0.83
N ASN A 310 8.88 21.52 -0.24
CA ASN A 310 8.34 22.84 -0.60
C ASN A 310 7.42 23.47 0.49
N THR A 311 6.91 22.65 1.41
CA THR A 311 6.01 23.05 2.50
C THR A 311 6.57 22.78 3.90
N PHE A 312 7.79 22.25 4.01
CA PHE A 312 8.37 21.84 5.29
C PHE A 312 8.66 23.05 6.18
N GLY A 313 8.29 22.90 7.45
CA GLY A 313 8.39 23.91 8.50
C GLY A 313 7.30 23.71 9.54
N TYR A 314 7.17 24.66 10.47
CA TYR A 314 6.19 24.62 11.55
C TYR A 314 5.41 25.93 11.61
N SER A 315 4.09 25.85 11.81
CA SER A 315 3.25 27.00 12.11
C SER A 315 3.26 27.31 13.61
N ASP A 316 2.99 28.57 13.98
CA ASP A 316 2.96 29.05 15.37
C ASP A 316 2.13 28.12 16.29
N LYS A 317 0.99 27.59 15.83
CA LYS A 317 0.15 26.63 16.59
C LYS A 317 0.85 25.29 16.86
N GLN A 318 1.64 24.79 15.93
CA GLN A 318 2.40 23.55 16.08
C GLN A 318 3.59 23.77 17.02
N ILE A 319 4.23 24.93 16.93
CA ILE A 319 5.28 25.36 17.87
C ILE A 319 4.74 25.46 19.30
N ASP A 320 3.57 26.07 19.50
CA ASP A 320 2.94 26.17 20.83
C ASP A 320 2.50 24.80 21.38
N TYR A 321 2.04 23.88 20.51
CA TYR A 321 1.82 22.49 20.90
C TYR A 321 3.12 21.80 21.37
N LEU A 322 4.23 21.98 20.64
CA LEU A 322 5.53 21.40 21.02
C LEU A 322 6.06 22.00 22.34
N LYS A 323 5.83 23.28 22.63
CA LYS A 323 6.15 23.89 23.95
C LYS A 323 5.43 23.15 25.09
N ILE A 324 4.15 22.79 24.90
CA ILE A 324 3.37 22.03 25.89
C ILE A 324 3.92 20.60 26.06
N GLN A 325 4.36 19.94 24.99
CA GLN A 325 4.93 18.58 25.08
C GLN A 325 6.37 18.55 25.61
N MET A 326 7.10 19.67 25.57
CA MET A 326 8.51 19.76 25.97
C MET A 326 8.75 20.92 26.97
N PRO A 327 8.12 20.91 28.17
CA PRO A 327 8.19 22.01 29.14
C PRO A 327 9.58 22.22 29.79
N THR A 328 10.54 21.34 29.51
CA THR A 328 11.95 21.44 29.95
C THR A 328 12.92 21.82 28.81
N ALA A 329 12.39 22.11 27.62
CA ALA A 329 13.17 22.67 26.52
C ALA A 329 13.33 24.19 26.67
N GLN A 330 14.46 24.70 26.19
CA GLN A 330 14.78 26.14 26.25
C GLN A 330 13.92 26.92 25.23
N PRO A 331 13.33 28.08 25.57
CA PRO A 331 12.47 28.85 24.68
C PRO A 331 13.05 29.08 23.28
N GLU A 332 14.35 29.37 23.22
CA GLU A 332 15.11 29.71 22.03
C GLU A 332 15.19 28.54 21.02
N PHE A 333 15.00 27.29 21.47
CA PHE A 333 14.86 26.13 20.58
C PHE A 333 13.56 26.18 19.78
N PHE A 334 12.48 26.70 20.35
CA PHE A 334 11.21 26.84 19.66
C PHE A 334 11.23 28.01 18.66
N ASP A 335 11.93 29.10 19.00
CA ASP A 335 12.19 30.20 18.06
C ASP A 335 13.08 29.74 16.89
N TYR A 336 14.00 28.80 17.13
CA TYR A 336 14.77 28.14 16.08
C TYR A 336 13.90 27.21 15.22
N LEU A 337 13.08 26.34 15.82
CA LEU A 337 12.15 25.46 15.07
C LEU A 337 11.16 26.25 14.21
N ALA A 338 10.68 27.41 14.68
CA ALA A 338 9.77 28.29 13.95
C ALA A 338 10.38 28.93 12.69
N GLN A 339 11.70 28.79 12.49
CA GLN A 339 12.47 29.29 11.35
C GLN A 339 13.05 28.15 10.49
N LEU A 340 12.68 26.89 10.72
CA LEU A 340 13.14 25.78 9.90
C LEU A 340 12.35 25.67 8.60
N ASP A 341 13.08 25.53 7.50
CA ASP A 341 12.58 25.19 6.17
C ASP A 341 13.58 24.23 5.46
N ALA A 342 13.25 23.82 4.23
CA ALA A 342 14.07 22.89 3.43
C ALA A 342 15.12 23.59 2.54
N SER A 343 15.34 24.89 2.67
CA SER A 343 16.07 25.68 1.67
C SER A 343 17.59 25.44 1.62
N GLU A 344 18.18 24.91 2.70
CA GLU A 344 19.62 24.57 2.80
C GLU A 344 19.95 23.12 2.40
N LEU A 345 18.96 22.40 1.86
CA LEU A 345 19.08 21.01 1.41
C LEU A 345 19.45 20.90 -0.07
N THR A 346 20.35 19.96 -0.37
CA THR A 346 20.43 19.33 -1.69
C THR A 346 19.90 17.91 -1.55
N VAL A 347 19.05 17.46 -2.49
CA VAL A 347 18.46 16.12 -2.47
C VAL A 347 18.68 15.46 -3.83
N MET A 348 19.28 14.28 -3.82
CA MET A 348 19.48 13.44 -5.01
C MET A 348 18.49 12.28 -4.98
N GLY A 349 17.70 12.07 -6.02
CA GLY A 349 16.69 11.00 -6.11
C GLY A 349 16.80 10.17 -7.39
N MET A 350 16.32 8.94 -7.31
CA MET A 350 15.96 8.15 -8.50
C MET A 350 14.66 8.68 -9.10
N ARG A 351 14.43 8.41 -10.40
CA ARG A 351 13.21 8.85 -11.08
C ARG A 351 11.99 8.08 -10.60
N GLU A 352 10.85 8.76 -10.47
CA GLU A 352 9.55 8.11 -10.24
C GLU A 352 9.24 7.15 -11.41
N GLY A 353 8.96 5.88 -11.11
CA GLY A 353 8.86 4.79 -12.08
C GLY A 353 10.13 3.96 -12.30
N GLU A 354 11.31 4.36 -11.78
CA GLU A 354 12.55 3.59 -11.97
C GLU A 354 12.52 2.24 -11.24
N ILE A 355 13.13 1.22 -11.85
CA ILE A 355 13.25 -0.11 -11.26
C ILE A 355 14.48 -0.15 -10.36
N VAL A 356 14.29 -0.56 -9.11
CA VAL A 356 15.26 -0.38 -8.03
C VAL A 356 15.44 -1.64 -7.19
N PHE A 357 16.61 -1.74 -6.56
CA PHE A 357 17.11 -2.96 -5.91
C PHE A 357 17.56 -2.70 -4.47
N PRO A 358 17.73 -3.76 -3.64
CA PRO A 358 18.02 -3.58 -2.22
C PRO A 358 19.43 -3.03 -1.98
N ASN A 359 19.57 -2.21 -0.93
CA ASN A 359 20.83 -1.67 -0.41
C ASN A 359 21.56 -0.63 -1.30
N GLN A 360 20.87 -0.04 -2.28
CA GLN A 360 21.30 1.20 -2.96
C GLN A 360 20.39 2.38 -2.60
N PRO A 361 20.91 3.62 -2.51
CA PRO A 361 20.11 4.81 -2.24
C PRO A 361 19.06 5.07 -3.33
N LEU A 362 17.80 5.22 -2.93
CA LEU A 362 16.71 5.73 -3.78
C LEU A 362 16.58 7.26 -3.67
N LEU A 363 16.89 7.79 -2.50
CA LEU A 363 16.94 9.22 -2.19
C LEU A 363 18.14 9.49 -1.25
N ARG A 364 18.84 10.60 -1.44
CA ARG A 364 19.84 11.16 -0.54
C ARG A 364 19.44 12.56 -0.16
N LEU A 365 19.53 12.92 1.12
CA LEU A 365 19.45 14.31 1.58
C LEU A 365 20.82 14.73 2.12
N GLU A 366 21.25 15.93 1.74
CA GLU A 366 22.44 16.61 2.26
C GLU A 366 22.07 18.01 2.75
N GLY A 367 22.35 18.30 4.02
CA GLY A 367 21.79 19.48 4.70
C GLY A 367 22.32 19.70 6.11
N PRO A 368 21.79 20.69 6.85
CA PRO A 368 21.97 20.78 8.28
C PRO A 368 21.44 19.52 8.98
N LEU A 369 22.20 18.96 9.92
CA LEU A 369 21.90 17.70 10.61
C LEU A 369 20.48 17.66 11.18
N ILE A 370 20.02 18.76 11.77
CA ILE A 370 18.70 18.84 12.39
C ILE A 370 17.56 18.74 11.36
N VAL A 371 17.69 19.38 10.20
CA VAL A 371 16.71 19.31 9.11
C VAL A 371 16.71 17.92 8.50
N CYS A 372 17.89 17.39 8.16
CA CYS A 372 18.03 16.04 7.63
C CYS A 372 17.52 14.95 8.58
N GLN A 373 17.58 15.14 9.91
CA GLN A 373 17.05 14.18 10.88
C GLN A 373 15.53 14.27 11.02
N LEU A 374 14.95 15.48 11.13
CA LEU A 374 13.51 15.68 11.30
C LEU A 374 12.66 15.09 10.16
N LEU A 375 13.24 15.05 8.96
CA LEU A 375 12.62 14.50 7.74
C LEU A 375 12.58 12.96 7.68
N GLU A 376 13.32 12.22 8.52
CA GLU A 376 13.45 10.75 8.43
C GLU A 376 12.09 10.04 8.36
N THR A 377 11.20 10.32 9.32
CA THR A 377 9.91 9.62 9.45
C THR A 377 8.97 9.94 8.27
N THR A 378 8.89 11.20 7.84
CA THR A 378 7.99 11.62 6.74
C THR A 378 8.49 11.15 5.38
N VAL A 379 9.80 11.24 5.11
CA VAL A 379 10.42 10.70 3.87
C VAL A 379 10.21 9.19 3.79
N LEU A 380 10.37 8.46 4.90
CA LEU A 380 10.09 7.02 4.93
C LEU A 380 8.60 6.71 4.69
N ASN A 381 7.67 7.51 5.21
CA ASN A 381 6.24 7.33 4.95
C ASN A 381 5.92 7.52 3.45
N LEU A 382 6.37 8.64 2.88
CA LEU A 382 6.12 9.03 1.49
C LEU A 382 6.79 8.12 0.46
N LEU A 383 7.86 7.40 0.79
CA LEU A 383 8.52 6.46 -0.14
C LEU A 383 8.10 4.99 0.03
N ASN A 384 7.88 4.50 1.25
CA ASN A 384 7.57 3.08 1.50
C ASN A 384 6.28 2.63 0.78
N TYR A 385 5.17 3.32 1.04
CA TYR A 385 3.86 2.86 0.59
C TYR A 385 3.65 3.06 -0.93
N PRO A 386 4.00 4.21 -1.53
CA PRO A 386 3.99 4.38 -2.98
C PRO A 386 4.82 3.35 -3.76
N SER A 387 6.07 3.12 -3.35
CA SER A 387 6.95 2.15 -4.03
C SER A 387 6.42 0.72 -3.90
N LEU A 388 5.86 0.37 -2.74
CA LEU A 388 5.21 -0.92 -2.49
C LEU A 388 3.97 -1.12 -3.38
N ILE A 389 3.07 -0.12 -3.45
CA ILE A 389 1.85 -0.16 -4.28
C ILE A 389 2.20 -0.27 -5.77
N ALA A 390 3.13 0.55 -6.28
CA ALA A 390 3.55 0.49 -7.68
C ALA A 390 4.11 -0.89 -8.05
N THR A 391 4.95 -1.46 -7.17
CA THR A 391 5.49 -2.82 -7.36
C THR A 391 4.38 -3.89 -7.32
N ASN A 392 3.41 -3.75 -6.42
CA ASN A 392 2.26 -4.66 -6.31
C ASN A 392 1.45 -4.64 -7.62
N ALA A 393 1.08 -3.44 -8.07
CA ALA A 393 0.32 -3.22 -9.30
C ALA A 393 1.01 -3.79 -10.56
N ALA A 394 2.33 -3.67 -10.67
CA ALA A 394 3.10 -4.26 -11.77
C ALA A 394 3.06 -5.80 -11.76
N ARG A 395 3.08 -6.42 -10.58
CA ARG A 395 2.91 -7.88 -10.44
C ARG A 395 1.50 -8.33 -10.82
N TYR A 396 0.46 -7.58 -10.43
CA TYR A 396 -0.91 -7.80 -10.90
C TYR A 396 -1.03 -7.69 -12.42
N ARG A 397 -0.41 -6.69 -13.05
CA ARG A 397 -0.34 -6.55 -14.51
C ARG A 397 0.34 -7.76 -15.16
N GLN A 398 1.45 -8.23 -14.62
CA GLN A 398 2.16 -9.43 -15.10
C GLN A 398 1.30 -10.70 -14.96
N ALA A 399 0.68 -10.92 -13.79
CA ALA A 399 -0.18 -12.07 -13.52
C ALA A 399 -1.42 -12.09 -14.42
N ALA A 400 -2.12 -10.96 -14.59
CA ALA A 400 -3.31 -10.89 -15.44
C ALA A 400 -3.02 -11.07 -16.94
N THR A 401 -1.79 -10.76 -17.40
CA THR A 401 -1.44 -10.84 -18.83
C THR A 401 -0.87 -12.21 -19.23
N SER A 402 -0.36 -13.01 -18.28
CA SER A 402 0.42 -14.22 -18.57
C SER A 402 -0.34 -15.34 -19.28
N GLY A 403 -1.66 -15.50 -19.06
CA GLY A 403 -2.46 -16.50 -19.80
C GLY A 403 -2.73 -16.13 -21.26
N VAL A 404 -2.81 -14.84 -21.57
CA VAL A 404 -3.13 -14.34 -22.93
C VAL A 404 -2.08 -14.81 -23.94
N THR A 405 -0.80 -14.75 -23.58
CA THR A 405 0.32 -15.19 -24.44
C THR A 405 0.35 -16.69 -24.71
N ALA A 406 -0.22 -17.53 -23.84
CA ALA A 406 -0.23 -18.98 -24.03
C ALA A 406 -1.21 -19.42 -25.14
N SER A 407 -2.37 -18.77 -25.23
CA SER A 407 -3.43 -19.11 -26.19
C SER A 407 -3.17 -18.64 -27.63
N GLN A 408 -2.17 -17.78 -27.85
CA GLN A 408 -1.87 -17.18 -29.17
C GLN A 408 -0.50 -17.55 -29.75
N ALA A 409 0.26 -18.44 -29.08
CA ALA A 409 1.59 -18.89 -29.51
C ALA A 409 1.63 -19.72 -30.82
N GLY A 410 0.47 -19.94 -31.47
CA GLY A 410 0.35 -20.68 -32.73
C GLY A 410 0.56 -19.86 -34.01
N GLN A 411 0.69 -18.54 -33.94
CA GLN A 411 0.91 -17.68 -35.12
C GLN A 411 2.01 -16.64 -34.86
N THR A 412 3.12 -16.73 -35.59
CA THR A 412 4.24 -15.77 -35.53
C THR A 412 4.10 -14.70 -36.61
N PRO A 413 3.95 -13.40 -36.24
CA PRO A 413 4.02 -12.32 -37.22
C PRO A 413 5.44 -12.15 -37.74
N SER A 414 5.63 -12.17 -39.06
CA SER A 414 6.93 -11.97 -39.69
C SER A 414 7.39 -10.51 -39.54
N ALA A 415 8.47 -10.28 -38.78
CA ALA A 415 8.99 -8.95 -38.49
C ALA A 415 9.76 -8.36 -39.69
N ARG A 416 9.04 -7.78 -40.67
CA ARG A 416 9.65 -7.02 -41.76
C ARG A 416 8.75 -5.90 -42.29
N ALA A 417 8.84 -4.72 -41.69
CA ALA A 417 8.28 -3.47 -42.22
C ALA A 417 9.42 -2.45 -42.42
N SER A 418 9.45 -1.81 -43.59
CA SER A 418 10.51 -0.86 -43.98
C SER A 418 10.25 0.54 -43.44
N MET A 419 11.33 1.25 -43.08
CA MET A 419 11.26 2.70 -42.87
C MET A 419 10.85 3.41 -44.15
N SER A 420 9.80 4.22 -44.07
CA SER A 420 9.50 5.28 -45.05
C SER A 420 9.00 6.52 -44.29
N GLN A 421 9.35 7.70 -44.78
CA GLN A 421 9.10 8.96 -44.08
C GLN A 421 7.65 9.41 -44.22
N ARG A 422 7.06 9.98 -43.15
CA ARG A 422 5.81 10.75 -43.20
C ARG A 422 5.95 12.05 -42.40
N SER A 423 5.15 13.05 -42.78
CA SER A 423 5.28 14.44 -42.38
C SER A 423 4.67 14.77 -41.00
N PRO A 424 5.26 15.70 -40.23
CA PRO A 424 4.82 16.01 -38.87
C PRO A 424 3.68 17.05 -38.84
N ASN A 425 2.41 16.64 -38.99
CA ASN A 425 1.29 17.55 -38.66
C ASN A 425 -0.06 16.92 -38.26
N GLU A 426 -0.07 15.66 -37.79
CA GLU A 426 -1.26 15.06 -37.16
C GLU A 426 -0.94 14.61 -35.73
N ARG A 427 -1.35 15.41 -34.73
CA ARG A 427 -1.39 14.97 -33.33
C ARG A 427 -2.68 14.19 -33.06
N VAL A 428 -2.73 12.94 -33.54
CA VAL A 428 -3.62 11.93 -32.97
C VAL A 428 -3.05 11.49 -31.62
N ASN A 429 -3.90 11.18 -30.64
CA ASN A 429 -3.46 10.86 -29.28
C ASN A 429 -3.01 9.38 -29.18
N THR A 430 -1.80 9.08 -29.65
CA THR A 430 -1.31 7.70 -29.88
C THR A 430 -0.57 7.06 -28.68
N SER A 431 -0.69 7.61 -27.47
CA SER A 431 -0.24 6.93 -26.24
C SER A 431 -1.08 5.68 -25.92
N ASN A 432 -2.34 5.65 -26.36
CA ASN A 432 -3.20 4.47 -26.31
C ASN A 432 -2.97 3.52 -27.50
N ALA A 433 -1.73 3.06 -27.70
CA ALA A 433 -1.47 1.88 -28.52
C ALA A 433 -1.95 0.64 -27.74
N PRO A 434 -3.01 -0.07 -28.17
CA PRO A 434 -3.52 -1.19 -27.40
C PRO A 434 -2.52 -2.35 -27.43
N MET A 435 -2.09 -2.81 -26.26
CA MET A 435 -1.58 -4.18 -26.11
C MET A 435 -2.75 -5.13 -26.38
N GLY A 436 -2.90 -5.54 -27.64
CA GLY A 436 -4.01 -6.37 -28.11
C GLY A 436 -4.21 -7.58 -27.20
N ASN A 437 -5.42 -7.73 -26.68
CA ASN A 437 -5.87 -8.81 -25.78
C ASN A 437 -5.37 -8.74 -24.31
N ALA A 438 -4.64 -7.72 -23.87
CA ALA A 438 -4.37 -7.53 -22.44
C ALA A 438 -5.65 -7.13 -21.68
N PRO A 439 -5.98 -7.75 -20.52
CA PRO A 439 -7.19 -7.42 -19.76
C PRO A 439 -7.07 -6.06 -19.06
N VAL A 440 -8.21 -5.38 -18.89
CA VAL A 440 -8.28 -4.06 -18.26
C VAL A 440 -8.22 -4.20 -16.74
N LEU A 441 -7.31 -3.48 -16.08
CA LEU A 441 -7.18 -3.49 -14.62
C LEU A 441 -7.74 -2.21 -14.00
N ILE A 442 -8.60 -2.33 -12.98
CA ILE A 442 -9.25 -1.20 -12.30
C ILE A 442 -9.02 -1.30 -10.80
N GLU A 443 -8.53 -0.22 -10.18
CA GLU A 443 -8.35 -0.13 -8.73
C GLU A 443 -9.70 0.17 -8.05
N MET A 444 -10.19 -0.78 -7.25
CA MET A 444 -11.49 -0.71 -6.56
C MET A 444 -11.37 -0.81 -5.02
N GLY A 445 -10.16 -0.57 -4.50
CA GLY A 445 -9.78 -0.75 -3.11
C GLY A 445 -9.97 0.47 -2.21
N CYS A 446 -10.28 1.66 -2.75
CA CYS A 446 -10.50 2.91 -2.00
C CYS A 446 -11.28 2.74 -0.66
N ARG A 447 -12.27 1.84 -0.57
CA ARG A 447 -13.07 1.54 0.64
C ARG A 447 -12.39 0.65 1.71
N ARG A 448 -11.17 0.17 1.44
CA ARG A 448 -10.32 -0.69 2.30
C ARG A 448 -8.89 -0.16 2.44
N ALA A 449 -8.55 0.95 1.77
CA ALA A 449 -7.23 1.56 1.84
C ALA A 449 -6.95 2.17 3.22
N GLN A 450 -5.67 2.37 3.54
CA GLN A 450 -5.20 2.78 4.87
C GLN A 450 -5.36 4.30 5.10
N GLY A 451 -6.62 4.73 5.28
CA GLY A 451 -7.00 6.13 5.47
C GLY A 451 -7.12 6.94 4.17
N PRO A 452 -7.52 8.23 4.23
CA PRO A 452 -7.81 9.04 3.04
C PRO A 452 -6.59 9.25 2.13
N ASP A 453 -5.46 9.66 2.71
CA ASP A 453 -4.22 9.90 1.97
C ASP A 453 -3.63 8.58 1.42
N GLY A 454 -3.87 7.47 2.13
CA GLY A 454 -3.59 6.11 1.65
C GLY A 454 -4.46 5.73 0.45
N ALA A 455 -5.76 6.03 0.46
CA ALA A 455 -6.66 5.76 -0.67
C ALA A 455 -6.30 6.58 -1.93
N LEU A 456 -5.89 7.84 -1.74
CA LEU A 456 -5.43 8.71 -2.83
C LEU A 456 -4.10 8.23 -3.43
N SER A 457 -3.16 7.84 -2.56
CA SER A 457 -1.87 7.26 -2.97
C SER A 457 -2.05 5.91 -3.67
N ALA A 458 -2.91 5.04 -3.14
CA ALA A 458 -3.17 3.71 -3.70
C ALA A 458 -3.60 3.80 -5.17
N ALA A 459 -4.55 4.69 -5.49
CA ALA A 459 -5.03 4.89 -6.84
C ALA A 459 -3.92 5.38 -7.79
N ARG A 460 -3.18 6.44 -7.41
CA ARG A 460 -2.09 7.01 -8.22
C ARG A 460 -0.99 5.99 -8.52
N TYR A 461 -0.48 5.33 -7.49
CA TYR A 461 0.67 4.44 -7.66
C TYR A 461 0.27 3.09 -8.24
N SER A 462 -1.00 2.68 -8.13
CA SER A 462 -1.52 1.55 -8.92
C SER A 462 -1.56 1.88 -10.41
N TYR A 463 -1.97 3.11 -10.78
CA TYR A 463 -1.92 3.57 -12.16
C TYR A 463 -0.49 3.65 -12.69
N LEU A 464 0.46 4.21 -11.93
CA LEU A 464 1.89 4.20 -12.27
C LEU A 464 2.42 2.78 -12.49
N GLY A 465 2.05 1.83 -11.63
CA GLY A 465 2.42 0.42 -11.73
C GLY A 465 1.71 -0.39 -12.82
N GLY A 466 0.80 0.20 -13.59
CA GLY A 466 0.20 -0.44 -14.78
C GLY A 466 -1.30 -0.76 -14.72
N PHE A 467 -2.06 -0.26 -13.74
CA PHE A 467 -3.54 -0.31 -13.75
C PHE A 467 -4.13 0.76 -14.67
N ASP A 468 -5.24 0.49 -15.35
CA ASP A 468 -5.72 1.36 -16.43
C ASP A 468 -6.76 2.39 -15.97
N ALA A 469 -7.35 2.18 -14.78
CA ALA A 469 -8.32 3.08 -14.18
C ALA A 469 -8.41 2.91 -12.66
N THR A 470 -9.10 3.84 -12.00
CA THR A 470 -9.48 3.78 -10.58
C THR A 470 -10.98 4.04 -10.39
N SER A 471 -11.54 3.55 -9.29
CA SER A 471 -12.85 3.97 -8.76
C SER A 471 -12.77 5.24 -7.88
N ASN A 472 -11.57 5.68 -7.50
CA ASN A 472 -11.34 6.84 -6.64
C ASN A 472 -11.50 8.14 -7.44
N VAL A 473 -12.70 8.73 -7.36
CA VAL A 473 -13.06 9.99 -8.03
C VAL A 473 -12.12 11.15 -7.67
N LYS A 474 -11.60 11.21 -6.42
CA LYS A 474 -10.66 12.26 -6.01
C LYS A 474 -9.28 12.06 -6.65
N ALA A 475 -8.85 10.82 -6.87
CA ALA A 475 -7.61 10.54 -7.60
C ALA A 475 -7.72 10.93 -9.08
N GLY A 476 -8.83 10.62 -9.75
CA GLY A 476 -9.04 11.07 -11.14
C GLY A 476 -9.09 12.59 -11.27
N HIS A 477 -9.78 13.29 -10.37
CA HIS A 477 -9.82 14.76 -10.37
C HIS A 477 -8.46 15.43 -10.09
N VAL A 478 -7.57 14.80 -9.32
CA VAL A 478 -6.28 15.40 -8.90
C VAL A 478 -5.09 14.97 -9.77
N PHE A 479 -5.15 13.79 -10.39
CA PHE A 479 -4.04 13.19 -11.13
C PHE A 479 -4.36 12.85 -12.59
N ASP A 480 -5.57 13.19 -13.08
CA ASP A 480 -6.13 12.81 -14.39
C ASP A 480 -6.17 11.29 -14.67
N VAL A 481 -6.09 10.46 -13.61
CA VAL A 481 -6.21 9.00 -13.71
C VAL A 481 -7.62 8.63 -14.19
N PRO A 482 -7.77 7.83 -15.26
CA PRO A 482 -9.08 7.45 -15.79
C PRO A 482 -10.00 6.85 -14.72
N ILE A 483 -11.21 7.39 -14.59
CA ILE A 483 -12.21 6.88 -13.65
C ILE A 483 -13.04 5.78 -14.32
N LYS A 484 -13.22 4.64 -13.66
CA LYS A 484 -14.18 3.59 -14.07
C LYS A 484 -14.96 3.06 -12.87
N GLY A 485 -16.24 2.73 -13.09
CA GLY A 485 -17.15 2.25 -12.07
C GLY A 485 -18.43 1.64 -12.65
N THR A 486 -19.30 1.17 -11.76
CA THR A 486 -20.60 0.52 -12.05
C THR A 486 -21.57 0.87 -10.93
N HIS A 487 -22.79 0.33 -10.96
CA HIS A 487 -23.62 0.24 -9.74
C HIS A 487 -23.13 -0.85 -8.77
N ALA A 488 -23.72 -0.89 -7.56
CA ALA A 488 -23.47 -1.88 -6.51
C ALA A 488 -24.77 -2.64 -6.17
N HIS A 489 -24.68 -3.75 -5.42
CA HIS A 489 -25.87 -4.54 -5.05
C HIS A 489 -26.94 -3.70 -4.36
N ALA A 490 -26.56 -2.75 -3.49
CA ALA A 490 -27.50 -1.85 -2.80
C ALA A 490 -28.32 -0.93 -3.74
N PHE A 491 -27.89 -0.73 -4.99
CA PHE A 491 -28.72 -0.09 -6.02
C PHE A 491 -29.70 -1.11 -6.60
N VAL A 492 -29.25 -2.33 -6.92
CA VAL A 492 -30.10 -3.41 -7.45
C VAL A 492 -31.22 -3.76 -6.47
N THR A 493 -30.88 -4.01 -5.20
CA THR A 493 -31.82 -4.35 -4.13
C THR A 493 -32.64 -3.16 -3.60
N SER A 494 -32.55 -1.98 -4.23
CA SER A 494 -33.44 -0.85 -3.92
C SER A 494 -34.74 -0.87 -4.73
N PHE A 495 -34.78 -1.64 -5.83
CA PHE A 495 -35.96 -1.84 -6.67
C PHE A 495 -36.67 -3.13 -6.29
N ASN A 496 -38.00 -3.12 -6.27
CA ASN A 496 -38.81 -4.27 -5.87
C ASN A 496 -39.66 -4.83 -7.02
N SER A 497 -39.94 -4.02 -8.04
CA SER A 497 -40.95 -4.29 -9.06
C SER A 497 -40.70 -3.54 -10.37
N LEU A 498 -41.24 -4.08 -11.47
CA LEU A 498 -41.27 -3.38 -12.76
C LEU A 498 -42.18 -2.14 -12.78
N ASP A 499 -43.05 -1.93 -11.79
CA ASP A 499 -43.89 -0.70 -11.73
C ASP A 499 -43.04 0.56 -11.53
N GLU A 500 -41.89 0.43 -10.89
CA GLU A 500 -40.96 1.54 -10.59
C GLU A 500 -40.31 2.12 -11.86
N VAL A 501 -40.20 1.33 -12.94
CA VAL A 501 -39.65 1.80 -14.24
C VAL A 501 -40.71 2.29 -15.22
N LYS A 502 -42.00 2.00 -15.01
CA LYS A 502 -43.11 2.39 -15.92
C LYS A 502 -43.29 3.90 -16.10
N ARG A 503 -42.61 4.72 -15.30
CA ARG A 503 -42.67 6.20 -15.33
C ARG A 503 -41.30 6.87 -15.44
N ILE A 504 -40.23 6.10 -15.71
CA ILE A 504 -38.90 6.68 -15.93
C ILE A 504 -38.88 7.44 -17.26
N ASN A 505 -38.38 8.68 -17.22
CA ASN A 505 -38.11 9.45 -18.43
C ASN A 505 -36.93 8.82 -19.18
N CYS A 506 -37.23 8.09 -20.26
CA CYS A 506 -36.23 7.39 -21.06
C CYS A 506 -35.36 8.33 -21.93
N GLY A 507 -35.63 9.64 -21.95
CA GLY A 507 -34.80 10.66 -22.57
C GLY A 507 -34.48 10.34 -24.03
N LYS A 508 -33.18 10.17 -24.34
CA LYS A 508 -32.71 9.85 -25.70
C LYS A 508 -33.10 8.43 -26.17
N LEU A 509 -33.41 7.51 -25.27
CA LEU A 509 -33.94 6.18 -25.62
C LEU A 509 -35.43 6.25 -25.98
N GLY A 510 -36.14 7.29 -25.54
CA GLY A 510 -37.55 7.51 -25.83
C GLY A 510 -38.52 6.51 -25.20
N ASP A 511 -39.79 6.89 -25.14
CA ASP A 511 -40.83 6.30 -24.28
C ASP A 511 -41.06 4.79 -24.44
N LYS A 512 -40.68 4.21 -25.59
CA LYS A 512 -40.83 2.77 -25.86
C LYS A 512 -39.75 1.90 -25.23
N PHE A 513 -38.61 2.45 -24.78
CA PHE A 513 -37.46 1.65 -24.33
C PHE A 513 -37.81 0.56 -23.30
N VAL A 514 -38.58 0.91 -22.26
CA VAL A 514 -39.05 -0.06 -21.25
C VAL A 514 -39.94 -1.15 -21.87
N SER A 515 -40.82 -0.78 -22.81
CA SER A 515 -41.67 -1.74 -23.55
C SER A 515 -40.85 -2.67 -24.46
N ASP A 516 -39.76 -2.16 -25.04
CA ASP A 516 -38.88 -2.92 -25.93
C ASP A 516 -38.07 -3.95 -25.12
N VAL A 517 -37.51 -3.56 -23.96
CA VAL A 517 -36.89 -4.48 -22.99
C VAL A 517 -37.88 -5.59 -22.55
N LEU A 518 -39.10 -5.20 -22.18
CA LEU A 518 -40.13 -6.15 -21.76
C LEU A 518 -40.62 -7.08 -22.88
N SER A 519 -40.38 -6.73 -24.17
CA SER A 519 -40.68 -7.60 -25.30
C SER A 519 -39.67 -8.76 -25.47
N TYR A 520 -38.45 -8.59 -24.94
CA TYR A 520 -37.42 -9.64 -24.92
C TYR A 520 -37.57 -10.58 -23.72
N ARG A 521 -38.03 -10.07 -22.56
CA ARG A 521 -38.08 -10.81 -21.30
C ARG A 521 -38.74 -12.20 -21.38
N PRO A 522 -39.89 -12.42 -22.04
CA PRO A 522 -40.52 -13.75 -22.11
C PRO A 522 -39.72 -14.79 -22.91
N LYS A 523 -38.75 -14.35 -23.74
CA LYS A 523 -37.93 -15.21 -24.61
C LYS A 523 -36.58 -15.56 -23.99
N ILE A 524 -36.02 -14.65 -23.18
CA ILE A 524 -34.65 -14.71 -22.66
C ILE A 524 -34.62 -14.89 -21.14
N ALA A 525 -35.48 -14.17 -20.42
CA ALA A 525 -35.44 -14.02 -18.97
C ALA A 525 -36.78 -14.36 -18.26
N PRO A 526 -37.49 -15.45 -18.60
CA PRO A 526 -38.85 -15.71 -18.12
C PRO A 526 -38.97 -16.01 -16.62
N GLN A 527 -37.86 -16.36 -15.95
CA GLN A 527 -37.81 -16.71 -14.51
C GLN A 527 -36.99 -15.69 -13.68
N SER A 528 -36.62 -14.57 -14.28
CA SER A 528 -35.75 -13.54 -13.70
C SER A 528 -36.42 -12.71 -12.60
N ASN A 529 -35.62 -12.02 -11.80
CA ASN A 529 -36.10 -11.08 -10.78
C ASN A 529 -36.59 -9.74 -11.39
N ASP A 530 -37.79 -9.30 -11.00
CA ASP A 530 -38.42 -8.05 -11.46
C ASP A 530 -37.68 -6.78 -11.03
N GLY A 531 -37.23 -6.72 -9.77
CA GLY A 531 -36.49 -5.60 -9.20
C GLY A 531 -35.11 -5.44 -9.83
N GLU A 532 -34.43 -6.55 -10.11
CA GLU A 532 -33.14 -6.53 -10.82
C GLU A 532 -33.28 -5.99 -12.26
N LEU A 533 -34.32 -6.42 -12.99
CA LEU A 533 -34.60 -5.85 -14.32
C LEU A 533 -34.96 -4.36 -14.25
N ALA A 534 -35.76 -3.96 -13.25
CA ALA A 534 -36.08 -2.56 -12.99
C ALA A 534 -34.82 -1.72 -12.72
N ALA A 535 -33.91 -2.23 -11.89
CA ALA A 535 -32.62 -1.58 -11.63
C ALA A 535 -31.79 -1.42 -12.90
N PHE A 536 -31.70 -2.47 -13.72
CA PHE A 536 -30.92 -2.45 -14.96
C PHE A 536 -31.51 -1.48 -15.99
N VAL A 537 -32.84 -1.45 -16.17
CA VAL A 537 -33.54 -0.47 -17.03
C VAL A 537 -33.30 0.96 -16.55
N SER A 538 -33.37 1.19 -15.24
CA SER A 538 -33.12 2.51 -14.62
C SER A 538 -31.68 3.00 -14.83
N TYR A 539 -30.69 2.12 -14.62
CA TYR A 539 -29.28 2.45 -14.83
C TYR A 539 -28.93 2.63 -16.31
N ALA A 540 -29.41 1.74 -17.19
CA ALA A 540 -29.22 1.83 -18.63
C ALA A 540 -29.86 3.09 -19.23
N THR A 541 -30.99 3.55 -18.68
CA THR A 541 -31.60 4.83 -19.07
C THR A 541 -30.68 6.02 -18.77
N SER A 542 -29.95 5.95 -17.66
CA SER A 542 -29.04 7.00 -17.22
C SER A 542 -27.67 6.94 -17.92
N PHE A 543 -27.21 5.73 -18.26
CA PHE A 543 -25.82 5.45 -18.67
C PHE A 543 -25.75 4.44 -19.85
N PRO A 544 -26.43 4.67 -20.99
CA PRO A 544 -26.64 3.64 -22.03
C PRO A 544 -25.35 3.15 -22.68
N ASP A 545 -24.41 4.07 -22.97
CA ASP A 545 -23.12 3.76 -23.63
C ASP A 545 -22.00 3.37 -22.66
N THR A 546 -22.32 3.24 -21.37
CA THR A 546 -21.40 2.79 -20.32
C THR A 546 -22.04 1.76 -19.39
N PHE A 547 -23.09 1.05 -19.87
CA PHE A 547 -23.85 0.12 -19.05
C PHE A 547 -23.06 -1.17 -18.79
N LEU A 548 -22.60 -1.34 -17.54
CA LEU A 548 -21.91 -2.52 -17.04
C LEU A 548 -22.68 -3.07 -15.82
N ALA A 549 -23.45 -4.14 -16.04
CA ALA A 549 -24.45 -4.64 -15.10
C ALA A 549 -23.87 -5.56 -14.03
N LEU A 550 -24.19 -5.34 -12.76
CA LEU A 550 -23.89 -6.28 -11.68
C LEU A 550 -24.95 -7.39 -11.62
N VAL A 551 -24.58 -8.61 -12.03
CA VAL A 551 -25.55 -9.69 -12.36
C VAL A 551 -25.73 -10.75 -11.27
N ASP A 552 -24.92 -10.74 -10.22
CA ASP A 552 -24.91 -11.76 -9.17
C ASP A 552 -25.60 -11.29 -7.88
N THR A 553 -26.69 -10.52 -8.00
CA THR A 553 -27.46 -10.04 -6.83
C THR A 553 -28.49 -11.07 -6.35
N TYR A 554 -29.06 -11.87 -7.26
CA TYR A 554 -30.01 -12.94 -6.94
C TYR A 554 -29.55 -14.30 -7.48
N ASP A 555 -29.38 -14.40 -8.81
CA ASP A 555 -28.77 -15.55 -9.48
C ASP A 555 -28.16 -15.09 -10.81
N THR A 556 -26.88 -15.39 -11.02
CA THR A 556 -26.10 -14.95 -12.18
C THR A 556 -26.66 -15.46 -13.52
N LEU A 557 -27.08 -16.73 -13.57
CA LEU A 557 -27.40 -17.43 -14.82
C LEU A 557 -28.91 -17.44 -15.10
N ILE A 558 -29.74 -17.51 -14.04
CA ILE A 558 -31.21 -17.57 -14.14
C ILE A 558 -31.83 -16.17 -14.18
N SER A 559 -31.20 -15.18 -13.52
CA SER A 559 -31.74 -13.83 -13.38
C SER A 559 -30.88 -12.75 -14.03
N GLY A 560 -29.64 -12.58 -13.58
CA GLY A 560 -28.84 -11.40 -13.88
C GLY A 560 -28.40 -11.30 -15.33
N ILE A 561 -27.72 -12.30 -15.87
CA ILE A 561 -27.29 -12.27 -17.28
C ILE A 561 -28.50 -12.22 -18.24
N PRO A 562 -29.58 -13.01 -18.04
CA PRO A 562 -30.82 -12.86 -18.81
C PRO A 562 -31.45 -11.46 -18.74
N ASN A 563 -31.53 -10.85 -17.56
CA ASN A 563 -32.02 -9.48 -17.37
C ASN A 563 -31.14 -8.46 -18.11
N PHE A 564 -29.82 -8.59 -17.99
CA PHE A 564 -28.86 -7.76 -18.69
C PHE A 564 -29.03 -7.87 -20.21
N LEU A 565 -29.18 -9.08 -20.76
CA LEU A 565 -29.35 -9.29 -22.20
C LEU A 565 -30.64 -8.65 -22.75
N CYS A 566 -31.75 -8.70 -22.01
CA CYS A 566 -32.99 -8.00 -22.38
C CYS A 566 -32.80 -6.48 -22.50
N VAL A 567 -31.97 -5.90 -21.63
CA VAL A 567 -31.63 -4.46 -21.64
C VAL A 567 -30.60 -4.14 -22.72
N ALA A 568 -29.57 -4.99 -22.89
CA ALA A 568 -28.53 -4.82 -23.89
C ALA A 568 -29.08 -4.83 -25.32
N LEU A 569 -29.97 -5.77 -25.65
CA LEU A 569 -30.66 -5.82 -26.95
C LEU A 569 -31.43 -4.53 -27.25
N ALA A 570 -32.19 -4.01 -26.28
CA ALA A 570 -32.98 -2.79 -26.45
C ALA A 570 -32.12 -1.51 -26.56
N LEU A 571 -30.90 -1.52 -26.04
CA LEU A 571 -29.89 -0.48 -26.25
C LEU A 571 -29.24 -0.59 -27.64
N LEU A 572 -28.85 -1.81 -28.04
CA LEU A 572 -28.21 -2.08 -29.34
C LEU A 572 -29.16 -1.79 -30.52
N ASP A 573 -30.45 -2.13 -30.37
CA ASP A 573 -31.56 -1.72 -31.26
C ASP A 573 -31.64 -0.21 -31.50
N ARG A 574 -31.06 0.59 -30.61
CA ARG A 574 -31.06 2.07 -30.63
C ARG A 574 -29.68 2.65 -30.96
N GLY A 575 -28.70 1.83 -31.32
CA GLY A 575 -27.33 2.23 -31.63
C GLY A 575 -26.48 2.58 -30.40
N HIS A 576 -26.98 2.34 -29.19
CA HIS A 576 -26.22 2.53 -27.94
C HIS A 576 -25.35 1.31 -27.62
N LYS A 577 -24.24 1.53 -26.92
CA LYS A 577 -23.18 0.51 -26.72
C LYS A 577 -23.05 0.10 -25.24
N PRO A 578 -23.84 -0.89 -24.76
CA PRO A 578 -23.60 -1.50 -23.46
C PRO A 578 -22.20 -2.13 -23.39
N VAL A 579 -21.62 -2.15 -22.18
CA VAL A 579 -20.27 -2.64 -21.94
C VAL A 579 -20.25 -4.14 -21.64
N GLY A 580 -21.22 -4.63 -20.85
CA GLY A 580 -21.31 -6.05 -20.46
C GLY A 580 -21.75 -6.26 -19.02
N VAL A 581 -21.18 -7.26 -18.35
CA VAL A 581 -21.56 -7.71 -16.99
C VAL A 581 -20.40 -7.70 -16.00
N ARG A 582 -20.68 -7.55 -14.71
CA ARG A 582 -19.74 -7.78 -13.60
C ARG A 582 -20.22 -8.92 -12.70
N LEU A 583 -19.28 -9.81 -12.40
CA LEU A 583 -19.34 -10.85 -11.37
C LEU A 583 -18.56 -10.37 -10.14
N ASP A 584 -19.13 -10.51 -8.94
CA ASP A 584 -18.49 -10.20 -7.64
C ASP A 584 -18.56 -11.41 -6.68
N SER A 585 -18.87 -12.61 -7.19
CA SER A 585 -19.03 -13.84 -6.41
C SER A 585 -19.03 -15.11 -7.30
N GLY A 586 -19.06 -16.28 -6.66
CA GLY A 586 -19.12 -17.59 -7.31
C GLY A 586 -17.78 -18.04 -7.93
N ASP A 587 -17.85 -19.08 -8.76
CA ASP A 587 -16.70 -19.53 -9.56
C ASP A 587 -16.54 -18.58 -10.76
N LEU A 588 -15.58 -17.66 -10.65
CA LEU A 588 -15.29 -16.66 -11.68
C LEU A 588 -14.72 -17.28 -12.99
N ALA A 589 -14.12 -18.47 -12.95
CA ALA A 589 -13.64 -19.15 -14.16
C ALA A 589 -14.80 -19.79 -14.93
N TYR A 590 -15.72 -20.45 -14.23
CA TYR A 590 -16.93 -21.03 -14.79
C TYR A 590 -17.92 -19.94 -15.24
N LEU A 591 -18.38 -19.07 -14.34
CA LEU A 591 -19.40 -18.07 -14.62
C LEU A 591 -19.01 -17.09 -15.73
N SER A 592 -17.71 -16.82 -15.92
CA SER A 592 -17.25 -15.98 -17.04
C SER A 592 -17.28 -16.69 -18.39
N LYS A 593 -17.15 -18.03 -18.43
CA LYS A 593 -17.37 -18.84 -19.64
C LYS A 593 -18.85 -18.90 -19.99
N GLU A 594 -19.70 -19.23 -19.01
CA GLU A 594 -21.16 -19.28 -19.22
C GLU A 594 -21.68 -17.92 -19.71
N ALA A 595 -21.21 -16.80 -19.13
CA ALA A 595 -21.56 -15.46 -19.59
C ALA A 595 -21.21 -15.23 -21.07
N LYS A 596 -20.03 -15.68 -21.52
CA LYS A 596 -19.61 -15.58 -22.93
C LYS A 596 -20.41 -16.50 -23.85
N GLU A 597 -20.85 -17.67 -23.36
CA GLU A 597 -21.71 -18.56 -24.14
C GLU A 597 -23.12 -17.99 -24.26
N MET A 598 -23.72 -17.51 -23.18
CA MET A 598 -25.02 -16.82 -23.21
C MET A 598 -25.01 -15.58 -24.12
N PHE A 599 -23.88 -14.89 -24.26
CA PHE A 599 -23.72 -13.79 -25.24
C PHE A 599 -23.73 -14.32 -26.69
N ARG A 600 -23.15 -15.51 -26.95
CA ARG A 600 -23.19 -16.19 -28.26
C ARG A 600 -24.60 -16.72 -28.58
N GLU A 601 -25.22 -17.44 -27.65
CA GLU A 601 -26.60 -17.94 -27.80
C GLU A 601 -27.61 -16.80 -28.05
N CYS A 602 -27.39 -15.64 -27.43
CA CYS A 602 -28.17 -14.42 -27.70
C CYS A 602 -27.89 -13.87 -29.11
N SER A 603 -26.61 -13.75 -29.51
CA SER A 603 -26.21 -13.36 -30.88
C SER A 603 -26.85 -14.23 -31.95
N ASP A 604 -26.79 -15.55 -31.78
CA ASP A 604 -27.29 -16.52 -32.76
C ASP A 604 -28.82 -16.71 -32.67
N GLY A 605 -29.47 -16.08 -31.69
CA GLY A 605 -30.89 -16.18 -31.42
C GLY A 605 -31.78 -15.39 -32.39
N PRO A 606 -33.02 -15.87 -32.69
CA PRO A 606 -33.95 -15.27 -33.66
C PRO A 606 -34.59 -13.95 -33.18
N HIS A 607 -34.01 -13.30 -32.18
CA HIS A 607 -34.40 -12.01 -31.65
C HIS A 607 -33.38 -10.91 -32.02
N CYS A 608 -32.18 -11.26 -32.46
CA CYS A 608 -31.24 -10.34 -33.09
C CYS A 608 -31.72 -9.96 -34.51
N LYS A 609 -31.77 -8.66 -34.80
CA LYS A 609 -32.41 -8.13 -36.02
C LYS A 609 -31.43 -7.77 -37.14
N THR A 610 -30.19 -7.48 -36.80
CA THR A 610 -29.15 -7.04 -37.74
C THR A 610 -27.79 -7.61 -37.32
N VAL A 611 -26.86 -7.71 -38.28
CA VAL A 611 -25.52 -8.28 -38.05
C VAL A 611 -24.73 -7.44 -37.04
N GLU A 612 -24.92 -6.11 -37.04
CA GLU A 612 -24.26 -5.19 -36.11
C GLU A 612 -24.67 -5.45 -34.65
N VAL A 613 -25.89 -5.92 -34.40
CA VAL A 613 -26.33 -6.32 -33.05
C VAL A 613 -25.67 -7.64 -32.65
N GLN A 614 -25.56 -8.60 -33.56
CA GLN A 614 -24.90 -9.89 -33.33
C GLN A 614 -23.40 -9.70 -33.01
N GLU A 615 -22.68 -8.97 -33.86
CA GLU A 615 -21.28 -8.62 -33.63
C GLU A 615 -21.09 -7.87 -32.30
N ALA A 616 -21.97 -6.89 -31.99
CA ALA A 616 -21.87 -6.15 -30.74
C ALA A 616 -22.04 -7.03 -29.49
N LEU A 617 -22.99 -7.97 -29.49
CA LEU A 617 -23.17 -8.95 -28.40
C LEU A 617 -21.90 -9.78 -28.17
N LEU A 618 -21.25 -10.23 -29.24
CA LEU A 618 -19.99 -10.99 -29.16
C LEU A 618 -18.82 -10.15 -28.61
N THR A 619 -18.87 -8.81 -28.71
CA THR A 619 -17.85 -7.92 -28.11
C THR A 619 -18.05 -7.61 -26.62
N LEU A 620 -19.20 -7.97 -26.03
CA LEU A 620 -19.53 -7.64 -24.64
C LEU A 620 -18.53 -8.20 -23.63
N LYS A 621 -18.27 -7.41 -22.58
CA LYS A 621 -17.17 -7.61 -21.64
C LYS A 621 -17.63 -8.25 -20.33
N VAL A 622 -16.85 -9.21 -19.85
CA VAL A 622 -17.03 -9.77 -18.50
C VAL A 622 -16.02 -9.11 -17.58
N CYS A 623 -16.53 -8.42 -16.56
CA CYS A 623 -15.75 -7.90 -15.45
C CYS A 623 -15.83 -8.86 -14.26
N ALA A 624 -14.71 -9.07 -13.57
CA ALA A 624 -14.67 -9.79 -12.31
C ALA A 624 -14.11 -8.90 -11.19
N SER A 625 -14.69 -8.98 -10.01
CA SER A 625 -14.16 -8.45 -8.76
C SER A 625 -14.27 -9.51 -7.64
N ASN A 626 -14.20 -9.11 -6.37
CA ASN A 626 -14.11 -9.94 -5.15
C ASN A 626 -12.78 -10.68 -4.92
N ASP A 627 -12.07 -10.29 -3.85
CA ASP A 627 -10.82 -10.84 -3.26
C ASP A 627 -9.71 -11.35 -4.20
N ILE A 628 -9.71 -10.85 -5.44
CA ILE A 628 -8.69 -11.09 -6.45
C ILE A 628 -7.30 -10.73 -5.93
N ASN A 629 -6.37 -11.66 -6.11
CA ASN A 629 -4.95 -11.62 -5.77
C ASN A 629 -4.12 -12.30 -6.89
N GLU A 630 -2.78 -12.24 -6.80
CA GLU A 630 -1.90 -12.86 -7.81
C GLU A 630 -2.16 -14.36 -8.03
N VAL A 631 -2.48 -15.12 -6.97
CA VAL A 631 -2.70 -16.56 -7.05
C VAL A 631 -4.03 -16.88 -7.72
N THR A 632 -5.08 -16.10 -7.43
CA THR A 632 -6.37 -16.25 -8.15
C THR A 632 -6.22 -15.91 -9.63
N LEU A 633 -5.44 -14.88 -10.00
CA LEU A 633 -5.19 -14.58 -11.41
C LEU A 633 -4.43 -15.71 -12.12
N GLN A 634 -3.44 -16.33 -11.45
CA GLN A 634 -2.75 -17.50 -11.99
C GLN A 634 -3.72 -18.68 -12.19
N SER A 635 -4.54 -19.02 -11.20
CA SER A 635 -5.52 -20.11 -11.31
C SER A 635 -6.62 -19.83 -12.35
N LEU A 636 -7.07 -18.59 -12.51
CA LEU A 636 -8.00 -18.19 -13.57
C LEU A 636 -7.39 -18.37 -14.97
N ASN A 637 -6.12 -18.02 -15.15
CA ASN A 637 -5.40 -18.26 -16.41
C ASN A 637 -5.26 -19.76 -16.70
N GLU A 638 -4.88 -20.57 -15.70
CA GLU A 638 -4.68 -22.03 -15.81
C GLU A 638 -5.96 -22.78 -16.21
N GLN A 639 -7.10 -22.35 -15.69
CA GLN A 639 -8.42 -22.90 -16.03
C GLN A 639 -8.96 -22.38 -17.38
N GLY A 640 -8.39 -21.28 -17.90
CA GLY A 640 -9.02 -20.41 -18.88
C GLY A 640 -10.25 -19.68 -18.32
N HIS A 641 -10.48 -18.44 -18.75
CA HIS A 641 -11.59 -17.61 -18.28
C HIS A 641 -12.20 -16.76 -19.41
N GLY A 642 -13.45 -16.35 -19.25
CA GLY A 642 -14.10 -15.38 -20.13
C GLY A 642 -13.87 -13.91 -19.75
N ILE A 643 -13.14 -13.64 -18.66
CA ILE A 643 -12.96 -12.30 -18.07
C ILE A 643 -12.11 -11.38 -18.97
N ASP A 644 -12.59 -10.17 -19.24
CA ASP A 644 -11.89 -9.10 -19.95
C ASP A 644 -11.38 -7.98 -19.00
N ILE A 645 -12.02 -7.81 -17.84
CA ILE A 645 -11.80 -6.69 -16.91
C ILE A 645 -11.67 -7.21 -15.47
N TYR A 646 -10.69 -6.72 -14.72
CA TYR A 646 -10.48 -7.05 -13.31
C TYR A 646 -10.59 -5.82 -12.41
N GLY A 647 -11.58 -5.81 -11.51
CA GLY A 647 -11.73 -4.83 -10.44
C GLY A 647 -11.07 -5.33 -9.15
N ILE A 648 -9.86 -4.84 -8.84
CA ILE A 648 -9.04 -5.38 -7.75
C ILE A 648 -9.03 -4.40 -6.56
N GLY A 649 -9.41 -4.93 -5.39
CA GLY A 649 -9.64 -4.16 -4.18
C GLY A 649 -8.60 -4.39 -3.08
N THR A 650 -9.00 -5.10 -2.01
CA THR A 650 -8.26 -5.23 -0.75
C THR A 650 -6.78 -5.60 -0.95
N ASN A 651 -6.50 -6.72 -1.63
CA ASN A 651 -5.14 -7.27 -1.77
C ASN A 651 -4.15 -6.35 -2.49
N LEU A 652 -4.65 -5.43 -3.34
CA LEU A 652 -3.85 -4.41 -4.00
C LEU A 652 -3.52 -3.28 -3.03
N VAL A 653 -4.55 -2.61 -2.47
CA VAL A 653 -4.37 -1.34 -1.75
C VAL A 653 -3.85 -1.49 -0.32
N THR A 654 -4.05 -2.64 0.31
CA THR A 654 -3.44 -2.95 1.62
C THR A 654 -2.09 -3.64 1.48
N CYS A 655 -1.69 -4.00 0.25
CA CYS A 655 -0.54 -4.87 -0.05
C CYS A 655 -0.55 -6.14 0.82
N GLN A 656 -1.71 -6.80 0.96
CA GLN A 656 -2.01 -7.81 2.00
C GLN A 656 -0.95 -8.91 2.19
N ALA A 657 -0.27 -9.34 1.12
CA ALA A 657 0.80 -10.35 1.20
C ALA A 657 2.09 -9.85 1.89
N GLN A 658 2.34 -8.54 1.88
CA GLN A 658 3.43 -7.85 2.58
C GLN A 658 3.10 -6.34 2.71
N PRO A 659 2.46 -5.88 3.79
CA PRO A 659 1.92 -4.52 3.90
C PRO A 659 2.97 -3.40 4.13
N ALA A 660 4.27 -3.72 4.08
CA ALA A 660 5.37 -2.76 4.22
C ALA A 660 6.61 -3.18 3.41
N LEU A 661 7.25 -2.23 2.72
CA LEU A 661 8.49 -2.48 1.96
C LEU A 661 9.72 -2.62 2.87
N GLY A 662 9.79 -1.84 3.96
CA GLY A 662 10.92 -1.86 4.87
C GLY A 662 12.11 -1.04 4.38
N MET A 663 11.84 0.15 3.82
CA MET A 663 12.88 1.18 3.66
C MET A 663 13.43 1.62 5.02
N VAL A 664 14.66 2.09 5.01
CA VAL A 664 15.37 2.74 6.12
C VAL A 664 16.13 3.95 5.60
N TYR A 665 16.29 4.93 6.48
CA TYR A 665 16.93 6.22 6.21
C TYR A 665 18.13 6.34 7.13
N LYS A 666 19.37 6.47 6.65
CA LYS A 666 20.55 6.37 7.53
C LYS A 666 21.63 7.39 7.21
N LEU A 667 22.19 7.98 8.27
CA LEU A 667 23.37 8.83 8.22
C LEU A 667 24.55 8.05 7.62
N VAL A 668 25.14 8.58 6.56
CA VAL A 668 26.30 8.00 5.86
C VAL A 668 27.53 8.91 5.92
N GLU A 669 27.38 10.20 6.21
CA GLU A 669 28.45 11.19 6.29
C GLU A 669 28.05 12.36 7.21
N LEU A 670 29.00 12.99 7.90
CA LEU A 670 28.77 14.16 8.76
C LEU A 670 30.03 15.03 8.79
N ASP A 671 29.94 16.27 8.32
CA ASP A 671 31.05 17.20 8.07
C ASP A 671 32.14 16.60 7.16
N GLY A 672 31.72 15.87 6.12
CA GLY A 672 32.60 15.15 5.16
C GLY A 672 33.19 13.84 5.70
N ASP A 673 33.06 13.59 7.00
CA ASP A 673 33.54 12.41 7.70
C ASP A 673 32.55 11.23 7.49
N PRO A 674 32.96 10.09 6.87
CA PRO A 674 32.05 8.97 6.63
C PRO A 674 31.59 8.27 7.92
N ARG A 675 30.32 7.85 7.95
CA ARG A 675 29.68 7.20 9.11
C ARG A 675 29.14 5.81 8.74
N MET A 676 29.37 4.83 9.61
CA MET A 676 28.89 3.45 9.46
C MET A 676 28.20 3.01 10.76
N LYS A 677 27.06 2.33 10.65
CA LYS A 677 26.34 1.70 11.76
C LYS A 677 26.46 0.18 11.63
N LEU A 678 27.19 -0.45 12.56
CA LEU A 678 27.35 -1.91 12.62
C LEU A 678 26.10 -2.63 13.17
N SER A 679 26.06 -3.95 13.05
CA SER A 679 24.91 -4.80 13.36
C SER A 679 25.34 -6.25 13.51
N GLN A 680 24.69 -7.01 14.41
CA GLN A 680 24.90 -8.46 14.53
C GLN A 680 24.39 -9.21 13.28
N GLU A 681 23.33 -8.70 12.65
CA GLU A 681 22.95 -9.10 11.29
C GLU A 681 23.75 -8.29 10.27
N PHE A 682 24.66 -8.93 9.54
CA PHE A 682 25.51 -8.31 8.50
C PHE A 682 24.69 -7.50 7.48
N SER A 683 23.53 -8.02 7.05
CA SER A 683 22.61 -7.38 6.11
C SER A 683 21.94 -6.10 6.63
N LYS A 684 22.08 -5.77 7.91
CA LYS A 684 21.56 -4.53 8.53
C LYS A 684 22.64 -3.46 8.78
N VAL A 685 23.90 -3.70 8.39
CA VAL A 685 24.97 -2.68 8.43
C VAL A 685 24.72 -1.58 7.39
N SER A 686 24.98 -0.32 7.73
CA SER A 686 24.82 0.80 6.79
C SER A 686 26.03 0.97 5.88
N VAL A 687 25.78 1.49 4.67
CA VAL A 687 26.81 1.71 3.64
C VAL A 687 27.30 3.17 3.73
N PRO A 688 28.56 3.46 4.13
CA PRO A 688 29.06 4.80 4.44
C PRO A 688 29.27 5.71 3.21
N SER A 689 29.56 6.99 3.48
CA SER A 689 29.90 8.09 2.54
C SER A 689 28.84 8.48 1.50
N LYS A 690 29.00 9.64 0.87
CA LYS A 690 28.26 9.99 -0.38
C LYS A 690 28.59 9.01 -1.50
N LYS A 691 27.56 8.56 -2.23
CA LYS A 691 27.65 7.49 -3.23
C LYS A 691 26.89 7.82 -4.52
N LYS A 692 27.45 7.50 -5.68
CA LYS A 692 26.73 7.47 -6.96
C LYS A 692 26.35 6.03 -7.31
N VAL A 693 25.26 5.85 -8.05
CA VAL A 693 24.76 4.55 -8.51
C VAL A 693 24.59 4.61 -10.01
N TYR A 694 25.17 3.65 -10.73
CA TYR A 694 25.17 3.59 -12.18
C TYR A 694 24.66 2.24 -12.67
N ARG A 695 23.71 2.24 -13.60
CA ARG A 695 23.24 1.03 -14.27
C ARG A 695 24.12 0.71 -15.48
N LEU A 696 24.61 -0.53 -15.55
CA LEU A 696 25.49 -0.99 -16.62
C LEU A 696 24.70 -1.84 -17.62
N TYR A 697 24.77 -1.48 -18.91
CA TYR A 697 23.99 -2.10 -19.98
C TYR A 697 24.85 -2.96 -20.94
N ASN A 698 24.31 -4.10 -21.38
CA ASN A 698 24.90 -4.90 -22.44
C ASN A 698 24.52 -4.39 -23.85
N SER A 699 25.12 -4.98 -24.88
CA SER A 699 24.86 -4.65 -26.30
C SER A 699 23.45 -4.96 -26.81
N LYS A 700 22.60 -5.61 -25.99
CA LYS A 700 21.18 -5.82 -26.23
C LYS A 700 20.29 -4.80 -25.50
N GLU A 701 20.89 -3.75 -24.93
CA GLU A 701 20.18 -2.73 -24.15
C GLU A 701 19.51 -3.27 -22.85
N GLU A 702 19.92 -4.46 -22.39
CA GLU A 702 19.48 -5.09 -21.13
C GLU A 702 20.36 -4.62 -19.93
N PRO A 703 19.77 -4.31 -18.75
CA PRO A 703 20.52 -4.08 -17.51
C PRO A 703 21.27 -5.34 -17.05
N LEU A 704 22.57 -5.21 -16.74
CA LEU A 704 23.41 -6.30 -16.22
C LEU A 704 23.59 -6.27 -14.70
N ILE A 705 23.87 -5.08 -14.17
CA ILE A 705 24.27 -4.82 -12.78
C ILE A 705 24.08 -3.33 -12.49
N ASP A 706 23.66 -3.02 -11.26
CA ASP A 706 23.80 -1.67 -10.70
C ASP A 706 25.14 -1.62 -9.95
N LEU A 707 25.94 -0.60 -10.26
CA LEU A 707 27.27 -0.36 -9.72
C LEU A 707 27.26 0.90 -8.84
N MET A 708 27.56 0.72 -7.56
CA MET A 708 27.64 1.78 -6.57
C MET A 708 29.11 2.17 -6.31
N GLN A 709 29.39 3.47 -6.27
CA GLN A 709 30.72 4.05 -6.07
C GLN A 709 30.63 5.18 -5.05
N ARG A 710 31.76 5.61 -4.47
CA ARG A 710 31.79 6.90 -3.77
C ARG A 710 31.64 8.05 -4.76
N GLU A 711 31.08 9.15 -4.31
CA GLU A 711 30.88 10.35 -5.13
C GLU A 711 32.21 11.00 -5.58
N SER A 712 33.29 10.74 -4.84
CA SER A 712 34.66 11.16 -5.16
C SER A 712 35.37 10.30 -6.23
N GLU A 713 34.73 9.25 -6.75
CA GLU A 713 35.30 8.39 -7.80
C GLU A 713 34.90 8.87 -9.19
N ALA A 714 35.79 8.66 -10.17
CA ALA A 714 35.47 8.93 -11.57
C ALA A 714 34.28 8.06 -12.03
N PRO A 715 33.30 8.63 -12.76
CA PRO A 715 32.19 7.86 -13.31
C PRO A 715 32.66 6.70 -14.22
N PRO A 716 31.93 5.58 -14.27
CA PRO A 716 32.24 4.48 -15.17
C PRO A 716 31.89 4.87 -16.62
N LYS A 717 32.62 4.35 -17.59
CA LYS A 717 32.41 4.66 -19.01
C LYS A 717 32.00 3.42 -19.80
N ALA A 718 31.31 3.64 -20.92
CA ALA A 718 31.11 2.60 -21.91
C ALA A 718 32.46 2.15 -22.52
N GLY A 719 32.62 0.85 -22.76
CA GLY A 719 33.86 0.25 -23.27
C GLY A 719 34.91 -0.08 -22.21
N ASP A 720 34.92 0.57 -21.05
CA ASP A 720 35.86 0.27 -19.97
C ASP A 720 35.58 -1.12 -19.35
N ARG A 721 36.62 -1.87 -19.00
CA ARG A 721 36.50 -3.18 -18.33
C ARG A 721 36.48 -3.02 -16.82
N ILE A 722 35.29 -2.84 -16.26
CA ILE A 722 35.09 -2.51 -14.84
C ILE A 722 35.08 -3.78 -13.98
N PHE A 723 35.81 -3.78 -12.87
CA PHE A 723 35.77 -4.86 -11.86
C PHE A 723 34.71 -4.56 -10.80
N CYS A 724 33.71 -5.43 -10.70
CA CYS A 724 32.52 -5.26 -9.87
C CYS A 724 32.49 -6.32 -8.75
N ARG A 725 32.31 -5.91 -7.49
CA ARG A 725 32.36 -6.79 -6.30
C ARG A 725 31.08 -6.70 -5.47
N HIS A 726 30.56 -7.82 -4.99
CA HIS A 726 29.48 -7.79 -3.99
C HIS A 726 30.03 -7.34 -2.63
N LEU A 727 29.29 -6.49 -1.92
CA LEU A 727 29.77 -5.80 -0.72
C LEU A 727 30.03 -6.75 0.47
N PHE A 728 29.22 -7.81 0.58
CA PHE A 728 29.22 -8.74 1.72
C PHE A 728 29.75 -10.15 1.40
N GLU A 729 29.87 -10.53 0.12
CA GLU A 729 30.25 -11.88 -0.30
C GLU A 729 31.42 -11.82 -1.28
N GLU A 730 32.65 -12.02 -0.80
CA GLU A 730 33.86 -11.69 -1.56
C GLU A 730 34.10 -12.59 -2.78
N THR A 731 33.45 -13.76 -2.81
CA THR A 731 33.43 -14.69 -3.94
C THR A 731 32.52 -14.22 -5.09
N LYS A 732 31.47 -13.42 -4.80
CA LYS A 732 30.59 -12.82 -5.80
C LYS A 732 31.27 -11.58 -6.41
N ARG A 733 32.07 -11.80 -7.45
CA ARG A 733 32.82 -10.76 -8.17
C ARG A 733 32.88 -11.06 -9.67
N CYS A 734 32.87 -10.04 -10.51
CA CYS A 734 32.89 -10.18 -11.97
C CYS A 734 33.56 -8.99 -12.66
N TYR A 735 33.90 -9.16 -13.94
CA TYR A 735 34.23 -8.04 -14.83
C TYR A 735 33.02 -7.74 -15.72
N VAL A 736 32.73 -6.46 -15.92
CA VAL A 736 31.68 -5.99 -16.82
C VAL A 736 32.28 -4.94 -17.76
N THR A 737 32.05 -5.11 -19.06
CA THR A 737 32.32 -4.09 -20.08
C THR A 737 30.98 -3.58 -20.60
N PRO A 738 30.48 -2.45 -20.11
CA PRO A 738 29.18 -1.92 -20.51
C PRO A 738 29.25 -1.27 -21.89
N THR A 739 28.15 -1.32 -22.63
CA THR A 739 27.97 -0.55 -23.87
C THR A 739 27.26 0.79 -23.63
N ARG A 740 26.45 0.89 -22.56
CA ARG A 740 26.02 2.16 -21.97
C ARG A 740 26.14 2.11 -20.45
N VAL A 741 26.47 3.26 -19.87
CA VAL A 741 26.42 3.55 -18.43
C VAL A 741 25.36 4.63 -18.21
N GLU A 742 24.56 4.50 -17.16
CA GLU A 742 23.49 5.45 -16.84
C GLU A 742 23.50 5.76 -15.34
N GLU A 743 23.75 7.02 -14.95
CA GLU A 743 23.66 7.44 -13.55
C GLU A 743 22.19 7.49 -13.12
N LEU A 744 21.85 6.83 -12.01
CA LEU A 744 20.46 6.68 -11.56
C LEU A 744 20.01 7.76 -10.57
N LEU A 745 20.95 8.47 -9.91
CA LEU A 745 20.65 9.57 -9.01
C LEU A 745 20.71 10.91 -9.77
N HIS A 746 19.70 11.75 -9.58
CA HIS A 746 19.61 13.09 -10.14
C HIS A 746 19.22 14.08 -9.04
N GLU A 747 19.60 15.35 -9.17
CA GLU A 747 19.15 16.39 -8.24
C GLU A 747 17.63 16.58 -8.38
N VAL A 748 16.87 16.40 -7.30
CA VAL A 748 15.39 16.56 -7.26
C VAL A 748 14.94 17.74 -6.40
N TRP A 749 15.84 18.27 -5.56
CA TRP A 749 15.68 19.50 -4.80
C TRP A 749 17.07 20.10 -4.56
N GLY A 750 17.23 21.42 -4.70
CA GLY A 750 18.52 22.09 -4.59
C GLY A 750 18.65 23.26 -5.57
N ARG A 751 19.85 23.46 -6.14
CA ARG A 751 20.18 24.55 -7.07
C ARG A 751 19.71 24.30 -8.50
N THR A 752 19.80 23.04 -8.93
CA THR A 752 19.55 22.60 -10.31
C THR A 752 18.68 21.33 -10.36
N PRO A 753 17.52 21.30 -9.68
CA PRO A 753 16.64 20.14 -9.67
C PRO A 753 16.10 19.81 -11.08
N CYS A 754 15.99 18.52 -11.39
CA CYS A 754 15.34 18.05 -12.60
C CYS A 754 13.83 18.32 -12.57
N VAL A 755 13.24 18.54 -13.76
CA VAL A 755 11.78 18.68 -13.89
C VAL A 755 11.09 17.35 -13.49
N PRO A 756 10.14 17.37 -12.54
CA PRO A 756 9.33 16.19 -12.22
C PRO A 756 8.57 15.68 -13.45
N MET A 757 8.64 14.36 -13.69
CA MET A 757 7.80 13.71 -14.71
C MET A 757 6.33 13.73 -14.28
N THR A 758 5.42 13.88 -15.24
CA THR A 758 3.99 13.64 -15.06
C THR A 758 3.71 12.18 -14.72
N LEU A 759 2.49 11.88 -14.26
CA LEU A 759 2.09 10.52 -13.91
C LEU A 759 2.13 9.56 -15.11
N ASP A 760 1.73 10.04 -16.30
CA ASP A 760 1.76 9.28 -17.55
C ASP A 760 3.21 9.02 -18.02
N GLU A 761 4.07 10.04 -17.99
CA GLU A 761 5.50 9.88 -18.30
C GLU A 761 6.17 8.88 -17.33
N ALA A 762 5.84 8.94 -16.03
CA ALA A 762 6.35 8.00 -15.03
C ALA A 762 5.83 6.57 -15.23
N ARG A 763 4.55 6.40 -15.63
CA ARG A 763 3.96 5.11 -16.01
C ARG A 763 4.64 4.53 -17.25
N GLU A 764 4.72 5.30 -18.33
CA GLU A 764 5.36 4.88 -19.58
C GLU A 764 6.84 4.53 -19.33
N PHE A 765 7.56 5.39 -18.62
CA PHE A 765 8.94 5.14 -18.20
C PHE A 765 9.06 3.83 -17.42
N SER A 766 8.20 3.58 -16.43
CA SER A 766 8.25 2.35 -15.63
C SER A 766 7.97 1.10 -16.47
N MET A 767 6.95 1.12 -17.33
CA MET A 767 6.62 0.02 -18.24
C MET A 767 7.77 -0.25 -19.23
N ASN A 768 8.34 0.80 -19.83
CA ASN A 768 9.49 0.71 -20.73
C ASN A 768 10.78 0.24 -20.02
N ARG A 769 10.97 0.56 -18.73
CA ARG A 769 12.07 0.02 -17.92
C ARG A 769 11.87 -1.46 -17.63
N LEU A 770 10.69 -1.88 -17.16
CA LEU A 770 10.34 -3.29 -16.91
C LEU A 770 10.60 -4.15 -18.15
N ALA A 771 10.10 -3.72 -19.32
CA ALA A 771 10.25 -4.46 -20.59
C ALA A 771 11.71 -4.71 -21.03
N ARG A 772 12.69 -4.02 -20.43
CA ARG A 772 14.13 -4.16 -20.73
C ARG A 772 14.89 -5.05 -19.76
N PHE A 773 14.29 -5.46 -18.63
CA PHE A 773 14.89 -6.48 -17.77
C PHE A 773 14.63 -7.88 -18.34
N ARG A 774 15.60 -8.78 -18.17
CA ARG A 774 15.43 -10.17 -18.60
C ARG A 774 14.24 -10.82 -17.86
N PRO A 775 13.40 -11.62 -18.55
CA PRO A 775 12.22 -12.24 -17.93
C PRO A 775 12.50 -13.09 -16.68
N ASP A 776 13.70 -13.68 -16.56
CA ASP A 776 14.07 -14.49 -15.41
C ASP A 776 14.27 -13.68 -14.11
N ILE A 777 14.49 -12.37 -14.20
CA ILE A 777 14.54 -11.44 -13.04
C ILE A 777 13.11 -11.03 -12.60
N LEU A 778 12.19 -10.94 -13.56
CA LEU A 778 10.83 -10.41 -13.34
C LEU A 778 9.81 -11.47 -12.92
N ARG A 779 10.07 -12.76 -13.17
CA ARG A 779 9.11 -13.85 -12.93
C ARG A 779 8.62 -13.90 -11.47
N PRO A 780 7.32 -14.21 -11.22
CA PRO A 780 6.74 -14.14 -9.89
C PRO A 780 7.26 -15.22 -8.92
N LEU A 781 7.74 -16.35 -9.44
CA LEU A 781 8.23 -17.50 -8.67
C LEU A 781 9.73 -17.73 -8.92
N ASN A 782 10.50 -17.80 -7.81
CA ASN A 782 11.95 -18.02 -7.80
C ASN A 782 12.74 -17.15 -8.81
N PRO A 783 12.54 -15.82 -8.90
CA PRO A 783 13.28 -14.96 -9.82
C PRO A 783 14.81 -15.01 -9.61
N THR A 784 15.54 -14.75 -10.68
CA THR A 784 16.99 -14.59 -10.68
C THR A 784 17.35 -13.27 -10.00
N GLN A 785 18.15 -13.35 -8.93
CA GLN A 785 18.64 -12.19 -8.21
C GLN A 785 19.36 -11.19 -9.13
N TYR A 786 18.89 -9.94 -9.12
CA TYR A 786 19.60 -8.85 -9.78
C TYR A 786 20.87 -8.49 -9.00
N LYS A 787 21.87 -7.97 -9.71
CA LYS A 787 23.19 -7.70 -9.12
C LYS A 787 23.27 -6.24 -8.72
N LEU A 788 23.48 -6.00 -7.43
CA LEU A 788 24.11 -4.78 -6.94
C LEU A 788 25.57 -5.10 -6.60
N ALA A 789 26.48 -4.27 -7.07
CA ALA A 789 27.90 -4.35 -6.75
C ALA A 789 28.48 -2.98 -6.40
N VAL A 790 29.68 -3.00 -5.85
CA VAL A 790 30.54 -1.84 -5.64
C VAL A 790 31.79 -1.89 -6.52
N SER A 791 32.40 -0.74 -6.77
CA SER A 791 33.74 -0.65 -7.34
C SER A 791 34.79 -1.21 -6.38
N ASP A 792 35.96 -1.61 -6.92
CA ASP A 792 37.05 -2.13 -6.09
C ASP A 792 37.61 -1.11 -5.07
N PRO A 793 37.82 0.19 -5.41
CA PRO A 793 38.20 1.20 -4.42
C PRO A 793 37.16 1.37 -3.32
N PHE A 794 35.87 1.31 -3.66
CA PHE A 794 34.81 1.44 -2.67
C PHE A 794 34.68 0.19 -1.77
N PHE A 795 34.88 -1.01 -2.33
CA PHE A 795 34.97 -2.25 -1.54
C PHE A 795 36.11 -2.18 -0.50
N GLY A 796 37.31 -1.75 -0.90
CA GLY A 796 38.44 -1.60 0.00
C GLY A 796 38.17 -0.60 1.13
N PHE A 797 37.63 0.57 0.78
CA PHE A 797 37.21 1.59 1.74
C PHE A 797 36.13 1.08 2.72
N PHE A 798 35.13 0.33 2.24
CA PHE A 798 34.09 -0.25 3.09
C PHE A 798 34.67 -1.20 4.14
N LYS A 799 35.61 -2.07 3.73
CA LYS A 799 36.28 -3.01 4.64
C LYS A 799 37.14 -2.27 5.69
N GLN A 800 37.86 -1.23 5.29
CA GLN A 800 38.62 -0.37 6.20
C GLN A 800 37.71 0.33 7.22
N MET A 801 36.58 0.91 6.76
CA MET A 801 35.58 1.55 7.63
C MET A 801 34.96 0.55 8.62
N TRP A 802 34.68 -0.69 8.19
CA TRP A 802 34.18 -1.74 9.07
C TRP A 802 35.20 -2.09 10.16
N GLN A 803 36.45 -2.35 9.78
CA GLN A 803 37.52 -2.65 10.73
C GLN A 803 37.74 -1.52 11.75
N LYS A 804 37.72 -0.25 11.30
CA LYS A 804 37.82 0.93 12.17
C LYS A 804 36.61 1.10 13.12
N SER A 805 35.43 0.60 12.72
CA SER A 805 34.19 0.75 13.49
C SER A 805 33.89 -0.44 14.42
N ALA A 806 34.58 -1.57 14.25
CA ALA A 806 34.36 -2.77 15.04
C ALA A 806 35.13 -2.67 16.37
N PRO A 807 34.48 -2.84 17.53
CA PRO A 807 35.19 -2.87 18.81
C PRO A 807 36.07 -4.11 18.90
N ILE A 808 37.34 -3.92 19.26
CA ILE A 808 38.25 -5.02 19.58
C ILE A 808 37.84 -5.56 20.95
N LYS A 809 37.37 -6.81 21.00
CA LYS A 809 37.05 -7.48 22.26
C LYS A 809 38.32 -8.15 22.81
N GLU A 810 38.80 -7.67 23.94
CA GLU A 810 39.77 -8.39 24.76
C GLU A 810 39.10 -9.62 25.41
N LEU A 811 39.81 -10.74 25.44
CA LEU A 811 39.36 -12.00 26.06
C LEU A 811 40.31 -12.32 27.21
N THR A 812 39.77 -12.20 28.43
CA THR A 812 40.39 -12.55 29.70
C THR A 812 39.83 -13.88 30.21
#